data_AF-A0A954Q5C7-F1
#
_entry.id   AF-A0A954Q5C7-F1
#
_cell.length_a   1.000
_cell.length_b   1.000
_cell.length_c   1.000
_cell.angle_alpha   90.00
_cell.angle_beta   90.00
_cell.angle_gamma   90.00
#
_symmetry.space_group_name_H-M   'P 1'
#
loop_
_entity.id
_entity.type
_entity.pdbx_description
1 polymer ?
#
loop_
_entity_poly.entity_id
_entity_poly.type
_entity_poly.pdbx_seq_one_letter_code
_entity_poly.pdbx_strand_id
1 'polypeptide(L)'
;MSIRTTLSVLAVAITMATPSMAEDFSLTLRYQTETAANSGRYHRLVRPETWKANETAVIVCDVWDLHHSQNAVRRLEEFAPRLDEVLKNARSRGATIIHSPSDCMNAYADHPARARAIAVPKVAQLPDDITSWCSRIPAEEQAVYPLDQSDGGDDDDPEEHQAWAAKLIRLDRNPGLPWQKQSDLITIDSEQDYISDRGDEVWSILEQRGIKNVILTGVHVNMCVLGRPFGLRQMARNGKNVVLMRDMTDTMYNPARWPYVSHFTGNDLIVSHIEKFVCPTITSDQLIGGKAFRYKDDTRPHLAIVMAEEEYETDRTLPKFAAEHLGNDFRVSLVYADDADRNQIPGLEVLNEADIALISVRRRTLAPDRLKIVRDFVAAGKPVVGVRTASHAFCLRNDPAPDGLADWPEFDAQVFGGHYTNHHGNKLIATVSVLDGVGDHPILHGVTRGSFQSGGSLYMTSPLASEASPLLSGSVEGQSSEPVAWTFTRGDGGHSFYTSLGHPDDFDNIEFVRLLANGIHWAAGLSPQETIAAGLHSSYERDWISALVPSDWEAFDPRLRDYDGVGWYRCAVRLRDTWLDENELTLRIPLGDDELQAWFNGHLLQPVADIRHTLVLPISKEWIAVNDANLIVVRVADDNGSGGLVATPRLHSGKNTLLLSGRWQFRTGDEPAWSNIPLPARYGTSPDFLFEP
;
A
#
# COMPACT_ATOMS: atom_id res chain seq x y z
N MET A 1 -49.71 26.40 -77.74
CA MET A 1 -50.72 25.41 -77.29
C MET A 1 -49.98 24.12 -76.96
N SER A 2 -50.43 23.37 -75.95
CA SER A 2 -49.81 22.15 -75.37
C SER A 2 -48.74 22.41 -74.31
N ILE A 3 -49.11 22.52 -73.02
CA ILE A 3 -49.44 21.48 -72.02
C ILE A 3 -48.19 21.00 -71.28
N ARG A 4 -48.17 21.36 -69.98
CA ARG A 4 -47.22 20.96 -68.94
C ARG A 4 -47.51 19.53 -68.49
N THR A 5 -46.46 18.74 -68.28
CA THR A 5 -46.50 17.60 -67.37
C THR A 5 -45.18 17.57 -66.59
N THR A 6 -45.23 17.98 -65.32
CA THR A 6 -44.09 17.91 -64.40
C THR A 6 -44.17 16.57 -63.67
N LEU A 7 -43.19 15.69 -63.89
CA LEU A 7 -43.02 14.44 -63.14
C LEU A 7 -42.25 14.73 -61.86
N SER A 8 -42.87 14.57 -60.69
CA SER A 8 -42.19 14.59 -59.40
C SER A 8 -41.59 13.21 -59.11
N VAL A 9 -40.26 13.11 -59.10
CA VAL A 9 -39.54 11.91 -58.62
C VAL A 9 -39.27 12.10 -57.13
N LEU A 10 -39.82 11.20 -56.31
CA LEU A 10 -39.59 11.13 -54.87
C LEU A 10 -38.23 10.45 -54.63
N ALA A 11 -37.22 11.21 -54.21
CA ALA A 11 -35.92 10.68 -53.80
C ALA A 11 -35.98 10.25 -52.34
N VAL A 12 -35.94 8.94 -52.08
CA VAL A 12 -35.75 8.36 -50.75
C VAL A 12 -34.26 8.53 -50.39
N ALA A 13 -33.97 9.47 -49.48
CA ALA A 13 -32.64 9.62 -48.91
C ALA A 13 -32.42 8.53 -47.84
N ILE A 14 -31.64 7.51 -48.19
CA ILE A 14 -31.12 6.54 -47.23
C ILE A 14 -29.97 7.24 -46.50
N THR A 15 -30.22 7.76 -45.30
CA THR A 15 -29.15 8.18 -44.38
C THR A 15 -28.42 6.94 -43.90
N MET A 16 -27.26 6.65 -44.51
CA MET A 16 -26.29 5.75 -43.93
C MET A 16 -25.78 6.39 -42.63
N ALA A 17 -26.18 5.83 -41.49
CA ALA A 17 -25.57 6.16 -40.21
C ALA A 17 -24.10 5.75 -40.27
N THR A 18 -23.21 6.73 -40.32
CA THR A 18 -21.78 6.49 -40.07
C THR A 18 -21.66 5.98 -38.63
N PRO A 19 -21.05 4.81 -38.38
CA PRO A 19 -20.78 4.40 -37.01
C PRO A 19 -19.93 5.49 -36.36
N SER A 20 -20.42 6.02 -35.24
CA SER A 20 -19.62 6.88 -34.37
C SER A 20 -18.31 6.15 -34.10
N MET A 21 -17.17 6.75 -34.45
CA MET A 21 -15.89 6.22 -33.99
C MET A 21 -15.96 6.13 -32.49
N ALA A 22 -15.72 4.94 -31.95
CA ALA A 22 -15.75 4.74 -30.51
C ALA A 22 -14.65 5.58 -29.87
N GLU A 23 -14.99 6.30 -28.80
CA GLU A 23 -14.09 7.28 -28.21
C GLU A 23 -12.97 6.58 -27.42
N ASP A 24 -11.71 6.89 -27.71
CA ASP A 24 -10.53 6.32 -27.04
C ASP A 24 -10.39 6.83 -25.61
N PHE A 25 -9.89 5.99 -24.69
CA PHE A 25 -9.68 6.36 -23.28
C PHE A 25 -8.49 7.30 -23.16
N SER A 26 -8.71 8.53 -22.68
CA SER A 26 -7.63 9.44 -22.28
C SER A 26 -7.36 9.24 -20.79
N LEU A 27 -6.20 8.69 -20.47
CA LEU A 27 -5.84 8.24 -19.13
C LEU A 27 -4.64 9.02 -18.60
N THR A 28 -4.61 9.21 -17.29
CA THR A 28 -3.43 9.63 -16.54
C THR A 28 -3.02 8.48 -15.64
N LEU A 29 -1.98 7.76 -16.07
CA LEU A 29 -1.45 6.62 -15.34
C LEU A 29 -0.58 7.10 -14.19
N ARG A 30 -0.87 6.63 -12.97
CA ARG A 30 -0.07 6.88 -11.77
C ARG A 30 0.82 5.69 -11.47
N TYR A 31 2.11 5.91 -11.22
CA TYR A 31 3.10 4.86 -10.96
C TYR A 31 4.15 5.36 -9.97
N GLN A 32 5.00 4.45 -9.48
CA GLN A 32 6.10 4.79 -8.59
C GLN A 32 7.44 4.30 -9.13
N THR A 33 8.47 5.13 -8.97
CA THR A 33 9.86 4.80 -9.35
C THR A 33 10.78 5.09 -8.18
N GLU A 34 11.77 4.23 -7.96
CA GLU A 34 12.76 4.47 -6.92
C GLU A 34 13.52 5.79 -7.17
N THR A 35 13.84 6.55 -6.13
CA THR A 35 14.57 7.84 -6.28
C THR A 35 15.99 7.64 -6.78
N ALA A 36 16.62 6.55 -6.33
CA ALA A 36 17.91 6.06 -6.77
C ALA A 36 17.97 4.54 -6.49
N ALA A 37 18.85 3.83 -7.18
CA ALA A 37 18.93 2.37 -7.05
C ALA A 37 19.19 1.93 -5.60
N ASN A 38 18.30 1.09 -5.07
CA ASN A 38 18.32 0.57 -3.69
C ASN A 38 18.16 1.64 -2.59
N SER A 39 17.61 2.81 -2.91
CA SER A 39 17.33 3.85 -1.91
C SER A 39 16.17 3.48 -0.99
N GLY A 40 15.26 2.59 -1.42
CA GLY A 40 14.02 2.27 -0.72
C GLY A 40 12.99 3.43 -0.71
N ARG A 41 13.33 4.58 -1.32
CA ARG A 41 12.47 5.76 -1.45
C ARG A 41 11.90 5.80 -2.86
N TYR A 42 10.67 6.28 -3.03
CA TYR A 42 9.97 6.26 -4.31
C TYR A 42 9.33 7.59 -4.64
N HIS A 43 9.54 8.07 -5.87
CA HIS A 43 8.74 9.13 -6.46
C HIS A 43 7.41 8.58 -6.94
N ARG A 44 6.31 9.25 -6.61
CA ARG A 44 5.01 9.01 -7.22
C ARG A 44 4.83 9.95 -8.40
N LEU A 45 4.71 9.37 -9.59
CA LEU A 45 4.70 10.07 -10.86
C LEU A 45 3.41 9.78 -11.63
N VAL A 46 3.13 10.64 -12.61
CA VAL A 46 2.02 10.46 -13.53
C VAL A 46 2.49 10.61 -14.97
N ARG A 47 1.83 9.90 -15.90
CA ARG A 47 2.00 10.12 -17.34
C ARG A 47 0.67 10.02 -18.09
N PRO A 48 0.43 10.88 -19.08
CA PRO A 48 -0.74 10.75 -19.94
C PRO A 48 -0.58 9.60 -20.92
N GLU A 49 -1.65 8.85 -21.17
CA GLU A 49 -1.75 7.81 -22.19
C GLU A 49 -3.12 7.84 -22.88
N THR A 50 -3.18 7.35 -24.12
CA THR A 50 -4.43 7.18 -24.86
C THR A 50 -4.58 5.74 -25.30
N TRP A 51 -5.64 5.08 -24.84
CA TRP A 51 -5.90 3.67 -25.12
C TRP A 51 -7.13 3.51 -26.00
N LYS A 52 -6.99 2.78 -27.10
CA LYS A 52 -8.12 2.44 -27.95
C LYS A 52 -9.11 1.57 -27.21
N ALA A 53 -10.37 1.99 -27.17
CA ALA A 53 -11.38 1.27 -26.40
C ALA A 53 -11.58 -0.16 -26.92
N ASN A 54 -11.59 -0.36 -28.24
CA ASN A 54 -11.72 -1.69 -28.86
C ASN A 54 -10.49 -2.61 -28.71
N GLU A 55 -9.33 -2.08 -28.31
CA GLU A 55 -8.12 -2.86 -27.98
C GLU A 55 -7.95 -2.98 -26.44
N THR A 56 -8.98 -2.63 -25.66
CA THR A 56 -8.97 -2.60 -24.19
C THR A 56 -10.01 -3.54 -23.60
N ALA A 57 -9.64 -4.28 -22.56
CA ALA A 57 -10.58 -5.07 -21.76
C ALA A 57 -10.66 -4.53 -20.33
N VAL A 58 -11.86 -4.63 -19.73
CA VAL A 58 -12.06 -4.49 -18.29
C VAL A 58 -12.35 -5.86 -17.71
N ILE A 59 -11.50 -6.32 -16.80
CA ILE A 59 -11.67 -7.61 -16.10
C ILE A 59 -12.19 -7.30 -14.69
N VAL A 60 -13.38 -7.82 -14.38
CA VAL A 60 -14.05 -7.67 -13.08
C VAL A 60 -13.73 -8.89 -12.23
N CYS A 61 -12.80 -8.74 -11.29
CA CYS A 61 -12.31 -9.80 -10.43
C CYS A 61 -13.19 -9.94 -9.19
N ASP A 62 -13.84 -11.10 -9.03
CA ASP A 62 -14.35 -11.55 -7.73
C ASP A 62 -15.32 -10.57 -7.02
N VAL A 63 -16.08 -9.74 -7.76
CA VAL A 63 -17.11 -8.85 -7.20
C VAL A 63 -18.36 -9.67 -6.83
N TRP A 64 -18.24 -10.51 -5.80
CA TRP A 64 -19.23 -11.50 -5.40
C TRP A 64 -20.51 -10.92 -4.78
N ASP A 65 -21.54 -11.76 -4.68
CA ASP A 65 -22.81 -11.43 -4.03
C ASP A 65 -22.72 -11.32 -2.50
N LEU A 66 -21.87 -12.12 -1.86
CA LEU A 66 -21.66 -12.14 -0.41
C LEU A 66 -20.21 -12.48 -0.05
N HIS A 67 -19.81 -12.15 1.17
CA HIS A 67 -18.50 -12.45 1.72
C HIS A 67 -18.60 -12.87 3.21
N HIS A 68 -17.57 -13.54 3.75
CA HIS A 68 -17.58 -13.98 5.15
C HIS A 68 -17.46 -12.81 6.13
N SER A 69 -16.80 -11.72 5.71
CA SER A 69 -16.80 -10.43 6.41
C SER A 69 -17.97 -9.56 5.92
N GLN A 70 -18.76 -9.06 6.86
CA GLN A 70 -19.86 -8.14 6.61
C GLN A 70 -19.35 -6.76 6.16
N ASN A 71 -18.23 -6.29 6.70
CA ASN A 71 -17.62 -5.03 6.30
C ASN A 71 -17.09 -5.08 4.86
N ALA A 72 -16.53 -6.21 4.43
CA ALA A 72 -16.17 -6.42 3.02
C ALA A 72 -17.39 -6.34 2.08
N VAL A 73 -18.54 -6.90 2.48
CA VAL A 73 -19.80 -6.77 1.71
C VAL A 73 -20.23 -5.31 1.61
N ARG A 74 -20.23 -4.57 2.73
CA ARG A 74 -20.61 -3.15 2.76
C ARG A 74 -19.75 -2.30 1.83
N ARG A 75 -18.42 -2.46 1.87
CA ARG A 75 -17.49 -1.74 0.99
C ARG A 75 -17.74 -2.07 -0.47
N LEU A 76 -17.90 -3.36 -0.81
CA LEU A 76 -18.23 -3.78 -2.18
C LEU A 76 -19.53 -3.13 -2.66
N GLU A 77 -20.59 -3.21 -1.86
CA GLU A 77 -21.90 -2.62 -2.20
C GLU A 77 -21.82 -1.09 -2.39
N GLU A 78 -20.89 -0.41 -1.73
CA GLU A 78 -20.72 1.04 -1.85
C GLU A 78 -20.12 1.46 -3.20
N PHE A 79 -19.06 0.78 -3.67
CA PHE A 79 -18.42 1.13 -4.95
C PHE A 79 -19.07 0.45 -6.16
N ALA A 80 -19.80 -0.67 -5.98
CA ALA A 80 -20.35 -1.47 -7.06
C ALA A 80 -21.26 -0.67 -8.03
N PRO A 81 -22.17 0.23 -7.59
CA PRO A 81 -22.97 1.02 -8.52
C PRO A 81 -22.13 1.88 -9.46
N ARG A 82 -21.03 2.45 -8.94
CA ARG A 82 -20.11 3.25 -9.75
C ARG A 82 -19.27 2.38 -10.68
N LEU A 83 -18.86 1.20 -10.24
CA LEU A 83 -18.20 0.24 -11.11
C LEU A 83 -19.13 -0.18 -12.26
N ASP A 84 -20.41 -0.41 -12.00
CA ASP A 84 -21.39 -0.72 -13.04
C ASP A 84 -21.53 0.41 -14.09
N GLU A 85 -21.50 1.68 -13.66
CA GLU A 85 -21.44 2.83 -14.57
C GLU A 85 -20.17 2.83 -15.43
N VAL A 86 -19.01 2.54 -14.83
CA VAL A 86 -17.74 2.40 -15.56
C VAL A 86 -17.84 1.30 -16.62
N LEU A 87 -18.38 0.13 -16.27
CA LEU A 87 -18.50 -1.00 -17.19
C LEU A 87 -19.46 -0.68 -18.34
N LYS A 88 -20.59 -0.02 -18.06
CA LYS A 88 -21.52 0.45 -19.10
C LYS A 88 -20.87 1.46 -20.04
N ASN A 89 -20.12 2.42 -19.50
CA ASN A 89 -19.39 3.41 -20.30
C ASN A 89 -18.33 2.73 -21.18
N ALA A 90 -17.48 1.89 -20.59
CA ALA A 90 -16.42 1.17 -21.30
C ALA A 90 -17.00 0.29 -22.42
N ARG A 91 -18.06 -0.47 -22.13
CA ARG A 91 -18.78 -1.30 -23.12
C ARG A 91 -19.35 -0.46 -24.26
N SER A 92 -19.97 0.68 -23.95
CA SER A 92 -20.54 1.58 -24.99
C SER A 92 -19.50 2.14 -25.96
N ARG A 93 -18.23 2.19 -25.52
CA ARG A 93 -17.08 2.62 -26.31
C ARG A 93 -16.36 1.43 -26.98
N GLY A 94 -16.90 0.22 -26.87
CA GLY A 94 -16.36 -0.98 -27.53
C GLY A 94 -15.29 -1.72 -26.76
N ALA A 95 -15.05 -1.40 -25.47
CA ALA A 95 -14.18 -2.22 -24.63
C ALA A 95 -14.80 -3.59 -24.36
N THR A 96 -13.94 -4.61 -24.22
CA THR A 96 -14.38 -5.97 -23.88
C THR A 96 -14.53 -6.10 -22.36
N ILE A 97 -15.71 -6.51 -21.88
CA ILE A 97 -15.94 -6.76 -20.45
C ILE A 97 -15.85 -8.26 -20.16
N ILE A 98 -15.04 -8.63 -19.18
CA ILE A 98 -14.85 -10.02 -18.74
C ILE A 98 -15.15 -10.10 -17.24
N HIS A 99 -16.24 -10.76 -16.89
CA HIS A 99 -16.62 -11.04 -15.51
C HIS A 99 -15.92 -12.31 -15.05
N SER A 100 -15.16 -12.21 -13.96
CA SER A 100 -14.37 -13.31 -13.42
C SER A 100 -14.76 -13.58 -11.95
N PRO A 101 -16.00 -14.01 -11.66
CA PRO A 101 -16.41 -14.36 -10.29
C PRO A 101 -15.92 -15.77 -9.97
N SER A 102 -14.70 -15.86 -9.44
CA SER A 102 -14.05 -17.14 -9.15
C SER A 102 -14.86 -17.95 -8.15
N ASP A 103 -14.78 -19.28 -8.27
CA ASP A 103 -15.49 -20.23 -7.40
C ASP A 103 -17.04 -20.16 -7.55
N CYS A 104 -17.56 -19.39 -8.51
CA CYS A 104 -19.00 -19.21 -8.78
C CYS A 104 -19.47 -19.75 -10.14
N MET A 105 -18.63 -20.43 -10.90
CA MET A 105 -18.92 -20.77 -12.31
C MET A 105 -20.17 -21.64 -12.49
N ASN A 106 -20.56 -22.42 -11.48
CA ASN A 106 -21.78 -23.22 -11.52
C ASN A 106 -23.05 -22.36 -11.73
N ALA A 107 -23.09 -21.13 -11.20
CA ALA A 107 -24.23 -20.23 -11.38
C ALA A 107 -24.38 -19.73 -12.84
N TYR A 108 -23.33 -19.89 -13.65
CA TYR A 108 -23.25 -19.37 -15.01
C TYR A 108 -23.18 -20.45 -16.10
N ALA A 109 -23.34 -21.73 -15.74
CA ALA A 109 -23.20 -22.86 -16.67
C ALA A 109 -24.01 -22.68 -17.97
N ASP A 110 -25.24 -22.16 -17.85
CA ASP A 110 -26.16 -21.93 -18.97
C ASP A 110 -26.21 -20.46 -19.43
N HIS A 111 -25.36 -19.58 -18.87
CA HIS A 111 -25.40 -18.15 -19.18
C HIS A 111 -24.78 -17.86 -20.57
N PRO A 112 -25.40 -17.03 -21.44
CA PRO A 112 -24.88 -16.74 -22.78
C PRO A 112 -23.44 -16.22 -22.80
N ALA A 113 -23.08 -15.32 -21.86
CA ALA A 113 -21.71 -14.81 -21.73
C ALA A 113 -20.68 -15.89 -21.33
N ARG A 114 -21.09 -16.93 -20.58
CA ARG A 114 -20.22 -18.09 -20.28
C ARG A 114 -20.05 -18.97 -21.50
N ALA A 115 -21.14 -19.27 -22.21
CA ALA A 115 -21.09 -20.01 -23.47
C ALA A 115 -20.20 -19.31 -24.50
N ARG A 116 -20.26 -17.97 -24.55
CA ARG A 116 -19.40 -17.13 -25.40
C ARG A 116 -17.92 -17.26 -25.05
N ALA A 117 -17.56 -17.32 -23.76
CA ALA A 117 -16.19 -17.52 -23.31
C ALA A 117 -15.66 -18.90 -23.71
N ILE A 118 -16.45 -19.96 -23.53
CA ILE A 118 -16.09 -21.33 -23.91
C ILE A 118 -15.93 -21.47 -25.43
N ALA A 119 -16.76 -20.76 -26.21
CA ALA A 119 -16.73 -20.80 -27.66
C ALA A 119 -15.52 -20.05 -28.27
N VAL A 120 -14.78 -19.27 -27.49
CA VAL A 120 -13.57 -18.60 -27.98
C VAL A 120 -12.52 -19.64 -28.35
N PRO A 121 -11.98 -19.62 -29.58
CA PRO A 121 -10.92 -20.55 -29.97
C PRO A 121 -9.69 -20.36 -29.08
N LYS A 122 -9.22 -21.48 -28.49
CA LYS A 122 -7.97 -21.48 -27.73
C LYS A 122 -6.82 -21.01 -28.61
N VAL A 123 -5.99 -20.13 -28.06
CA VAL A 123 -4.77 -19.68 -28.74
C VAL A 123 -3.77 -20.82 -28.89
N ALA A 124 -2.96 -20.76 -29.95
CA ALA A 124 -1.99 -21.82 -30.25
C ALA A 124 -0.91 -21.96 -29.17
N GLN A 125 -0.55 -20.85 -28.51
CA GLN A 125 0.42 -20.80 -27.45
C GLN A 125 -0.15 -20.00 -26.28
N LEU A 126 -0.29 -20.68 -25.14
CA LEU A 126 -0.64 -20.05 -23.86
C LEU A 126 0.65 -19.63 -23.14
N PRO A 127 0.63 -18.55 -22.37
CA PRO A 127 1.75 -18.25 -21.48
C PRO A 127 1.93 -19.33 -20.42
N ASP A 128 3.17 -19.53 -20.00
CA ASP A 128 3.51 -20.51 -18.97
C ASP A 128 2.80 -20.18 -17.65
N ASP A 129 2.27 -21.21 -16.98
CA ASP A 129 1.52 -21.11 -15.72
C ASP A 129 0.30 -20.15 -15.79
N ILE A 130 -0.24 -19.82 -16.97
CA ILE A 130 -1.37 -18.88 -17.09
C ILE A 130 -2.64 -19.38 -16.37
N THR A 131 -2.77 -20.68 -16.15
CA THR A 131 -3.89 -21.31 -15.43
C THR A 131 -3.70 -21.32 -13.91
N SER A 132 -2.53 -20.92 -13.42
CA SER A 132 -2.13 -21.05 -12.03
C SER A 132 -2.19 -19.72 -11.30
N TRP A 133 -2.35 -19.78 -9.97
CA TRP A 133 -2.17 -18.63 -9.11
C TRP A 133 -0.74 -18.07 -9.25
N CYS A 134 -0.63 -16.77 -9.42
CA CYS A 134 0.65 -16.05 -9.55
C CYS A 134 0.94 -15.30 -8.26
N SER A 135 1.64 -15.95 -7.35
CA SER A 135 1.97 -15.37 -6.05
C SER A 135 2.97 -14.22 -6.12
N ARG A 136 3.87 -14.21 -7.11
CA ARG A 136 4.92 -13.20 -7.23
C ARG A 136 5.40 -13.06 -8.68
N ILE A 137 5.92 -11.89 -9.05
CA ILE A 137 6.69 -11.66 -10.28
C ILE A 137 8.11 -11.16 -9.95
N PRO A 138 9.09 -11.25 -10.87
CA PRO A 138 10.49 -10.88 -10.57
C PRO A 138 10.66 -9.47 -9.98
N ALA A 139 9.86 -8.50 -10.43
CA ALA A 139 9.91 -7.13 -9.92
C ALA A 139 9.51 -6.99 -8.43
N GLU A 140 8.83 -7.99 -7.86
CA GLU A 140 8.45 -8.02 -6.45
C GLU A 140 9.44 -8.80 -5.55
N GLU A 141 10.51 -9.40 -6.10
CA GLU A 141 11.43 -10.26 -5.33
C GLU A 141 12.13 -9.56 -4.18
N GLN A 142 12.41 -8.26 -4.33
CA GLN A 142 13.04 -7.45 -3.28
C GLN A 142 12.02 -6.71 -2.40
N ALA A 143 10.73 -6.76 -2.76
CA ALA A 143 9.69 -6.06 -2.04
C ALA A 143 9.41 -6.73 -0.68
N VAL A 144 9.10 -5.91 0.31
CA VAL A 144 8.45 -6.35 1.55
C VAL A 144 6.96 -6.11 1.37
N TYR A 145 6.16 -7.12 1.63
CA TYR A 145 4.73 -6.98 1.45
C TYR A 145 4.14 -6.11 2.56
N PRO A 146 3.26 -5.15 2.24
CA PRO A 146 3.04 -4.02 3.13
C PRO A 146 1.96 -4.26 4.19
N LEU A 147 1.41 -5.48 4.30
CA LEU A 147 0.36 -5.85 5.26
C LEU A 147 0.55 -7.28 5.78
N ASP A 148 0.12 -7.53 7.02
CA ASP A 148 -0.13 -8.89 7.51
C ASP A 148 -1.60 -9.27 7.25
N GLN A 149 -1.79 -10.20 6.31
CA GLN A 149 -3.11 -10.74 5.92
C GLN A 149 -3.33 -12.17 6.41
N SER A 150 -2.51 -12.64 7.35
CA SER A 150 -2.49 -14.06 7.71
C SER A 150 -3.70 -14.55 8.50
N ASP A 151 -4.49 -13.66 9.07
CA ASP A 151 -5.79 -13.96 9.69
C ASP A 151 -6.95 -13.96 8.67
N GLY A 152 -6.66 -13.62 7.41
CA GLY A 152 -7.64 -13.46 6.35
C GLY A 152 -8.16 -12.04 6.16
N GLY A 153 -7.72 -11.09 6.99
CA GLY A 153 -8.01 -9.67 6.84
C GLY A 153 -9.45 -9.29 7.19
N ASP A 154 -10.15 -10.13 7.96
CA ASP A 154 -11.50 -9.82 8.45
C ASP A 154 -11.44 -8.68 9.48
N ASP A 155 -12.15 -7.60 9.19
CA ASP A 155 -12.23 -6.40 10.00
C ASP A 155 -13.61 -6.18 10.65
N ASP A 156 -14.43 -7.23 10.72
CA ASP A 156 -15.68 -7.21 11.46
C ASP A 156 -15.44 -7.14 12.98
N ASP A 157 -16.34 -6.45 13.70
CA ASP A 157 -16.42 -6.61 15.15
C ASP A 157 -16.78 -8.08 15.49
N PRO A 158 -16.18 -8.72 16.51
CA PRO A 158 -16.44 -10.13 16.81
C PRO A 158 -17.92 -10.49 17.03
N GLU A 159 -18.72 -9.60 17.63
CA GLU A 159 -20.16 -9.83 17.82
C GLU A 159 -20.92 -9.70 16.49
N GLU A 160 -20.53 -8.71 15.67
CA GLU A 160 -21.08 -8.53 14.33
C GLU A 160 -20.77 -9.72 13.43
N HIS A 161 -19.52 -10.21 13.44
CA HIS A 161 -19.08 -11.37 12.69
C HIS A 161 -19.90 -12.62 13.04
N GLN A 162 -20.13 -12.88 14.34
CA GLN A 162 -20.95 -14.01 14.77
C GLN A 162 -22.41 -13.87 14.30
N ALA A 163 -22.99 -12.67 14.39
CA ALA A 163 -24.35 -12.41 13.92
C ALA A 163 -24.46 -12.58 12.39
N TRP A 164 -23.44 -12.13 11.65
CA TRP A 164 -23.33 -12.27 10.21
C TRP A 164 -23.20 -13.73 9.78
N ALA A 165 -22.30 -14.50 10.39
CA ALA A 165 -22.15 -15.94 10.15
C ALA A 165 -23.48 -16.69 10.38
N ALA A 166 -24.22 -16.36 11.46
CA ALA A 166 -25.54 -16.94 11.71
C ALA A 166 -26.57 -16.53 10.65
N LYS A 167 -26.48 -15.32 10.08
CA LYS A 167 -27.32 -14.88 8.96
C LYS A 167 -27.00 -15.65 7.69
N LEU A 168 -25.72 -15.88 7.38
CA LEU A 168 -25.28 -16.66 6.23
C LEU A 168 -25.84 -18.09 6.27
N ILE A 169 -25.78 -18.76 7.44
CA ILE A 169 -26.39 -20.08 7.62
C ILE A 169 -27.89 -20.06 7.33
N ARG A 170 -28.61 -19.03 7.80
CA ARG A 170 -30.06 -18.89 7.51
C ARG A 170 -30.37 -18.65 6.03
N LEU A 171 -29.40 -18.16 5.26
CA LEU A 171 -29.47 -17.97 3.81
C LEU A 171 -29.00 -19.20 3.02
N ASP A 172 -28.76 -20.33 3.69
CA ASP A 172 -28.20 -21.55 3.10
C ASP A 172 -26.83 -21.31 2.44
N ARG A 173 -26.01 -20.45 3.07
CA ARG A 173 -24.64 -20.15 2.65
C ARG A 173 -23.64 -20.77 3.62
N ASN A 174 -22.49 -21.19 3.09
CA ASN A 174 -21.33 -21.56 3.89
C ASN A 174 -20.73 -20.29 4.52
N PRO A 175 -20.64 -20.16 5.85
CA PRO A 175 -20.12 -18.96 6.49
C PRO A 175 -18.69 -18.59 6.10
N GLY A 176 -17.83 -19.57 5.78
CA GLY A 176 -16.45 -19.31 5.39
C GLY A 176 -16.28 -18.92 3.92
N LEU A 177 -17.17 -19.40 3.04
CA LEU A 177 -17.14 -19.16 1.59
C LEU A 177 -18.58 -18.92 1.07
N PRO A 178 -19.23 -17.81 1.43
CA PRO A 178 -20.67 -17.66 1.20
C PRO A 178 -21.07 -17.26 -0.23
N TRP A 179 -20.11 -16.82 -1.05
CA TRP A 179 -20.36 -16.39 -2.42
C TRP A 179 -20.83 -17.53 -3.31
N GLN A 180 -21.76 -17.24 -4.21
CA GLN A 180 -22.24 -18.19 -5.23
C GLN A 180 -22.30 -17.59 -6.64
N LYS A 181 -22.27 -16.26 -6.75
CA LYS A 181 -22.33 -15.52 -8.02
C LYS A 181 -21.70 -14.14 -7.85
N GLN A 182 -21.56 -13.39 -8.94
CA GLN A 182 -21.31 -11.96 -8.93
C GLN A 182 -22.47 -11.20 -8.26
N SER A 183 -22.17 -10.07 -7.63
CA SER A 183 -23.16 -9.14 -7.10
C SER A 183 -24.17 -8.72 -8.17
N ASP A 184 -25.45 -8.71 -7.78
CA ASP A 184 -26.55 -8.24 -8.63
C ASP A 184 -26.48 -6.72 -8.92
N LEU A 185 -25.60 -5.99 -8.22
CA LEU A 185 -25.31 -4.58 -8.49
C LEU A 185 -24.48 -4.37 -9.75
N ILE A 186 -23.84 -5.41 -10.29
CA ILE A 186 -23.04 -5.35 -11.50
C ILE A 186 -23.78 -6.03 -12.65
N THR A 187 -24.10 -5.24 -13.67
CA THR A 187 -24.80 -5.71 -14.87
C THR A 187 -23.86 -6.54 -15.74
N ILE A 188 -24.27 -7.79 -16.03
CA ILE A 188 -23.66 -8.62 -17.08
C ILE A 188 -24.53 -8.54 -18.33
N ASP A 189 -23.99 -8.02 -19.43
CA ASP A 189 -24.67 -7.98 -20.73
C ASP A 189 -24.57 -9.35 -21.41
N SER A 190 -25.70 -10.05 -21.52
CA SER A 190 -25.76 -11.40 -22.11
C SER A 190 -25.29 -11.45 -23.56
N GLU A 191 -25.41 -10.35 -24.30
CA GLU A 191 -25.13 -10.29 -25.74
C GLU A 191 -23.66 -9.94 -26.02
N GLN A 192 -22.99 -9.23 -25.12
CA GLN A 192 -21.67 -8.63 -25.38
C GLN A 192 -20.54 -9.16 -24.50
N ASP A 193 -20.84 -9.50 -23.24
CA ASP A 193 -19.82 -9.77 -22.24
C ASP A 193 -19.35 -11.23 -22.25
N TYR A 194 -18.29 -11.48 -21.48
CA TYR A 194 -17.74 -12.79 -21.21
C TYR A 194 -17.79 -13.11 -19.71
N ILE A 195 -17.92 -14.40 -19.38
CA ILE A 195 -17.77 -14.90 -18.00
C ILE A 195 -16.74 -16.03 -18.00
N SER A 196 -15.66 -15.86 -17.25
CA SER A 196 -14.68 -16.92 -16.97
C SER A 196 -13.79 -16.54 -15.80
N ASP A 197 -13.49 -17.48 -14.92
CA ASP A 197 -12.44 -17.38 -13.89
C ASP A 197 -11.17 -18.15 -14.27
N ARG A 198 -11.10 -18.69 -15.49
CA ARG A 198 -9.98 -19.50 -15.97
C ARG A 198 -9.00 -18.68 -16.78
N GLY A 199 -7.72 -18.70 -16.39
CA GLY A 199 -6.68 -17.94 -17.06
C GLY A 199 -6.49 -18.30 -18.55
N ASP A 200 -6.63 -19.57 -18.94
CA ASP A 200 -6.50 -19.99 -20.34
C ASP A 200 -7.61 -19.44 -21.25
N GLU A 201 -8.84 -19.42 -20.74
CA GLU A 201 -10.00 -18.86 -21.45
C GLU A 201 -9.94 -17.34 -21.50
N VAL A 202 -9.66 -16.68 -20.37
CA VAL A 202 -9.50 -15.21 -20.32
C VAL A 202 -8.40 -14.78 -21.28
N TRP A 203 -7.23 -15.42 -21.24
CA TRP A 203 -6.14 -15.11 -22.16
C TRP A 203 -6.54 -15.31 -23.63
N SER A 204 -7.26 -16.39 -23.95
CA SER A 204 -7.75 -16.63 -25.30
C SER A 204 -8.74 -15.54 -25.75
N ILE A 205 -9.62 -15.07 -24.87
CA ILE A 205 -10.50 -13.93 -25.17
C ILE A 205 -9.68 -12.69 -25.52
N LEU A 206 -8.67 -12.36 -24.70
CA LEU A 206 -7.82 -11.19 -24.91
C LEU A 206 -7.12 -11.25 -26.27
N GLU A 207 -6.49 -12.38 -26.61
CA GLU A 207 -5.77 -12.55 -27.88
C GLU A 207 -6.71 -12.53 -29.09
N GLN A 208 -7.82 -13.26 -29.06
CA GLN A 208 -8.76 -13.33 -30.19
C GLN A 208 -9.46 -12.00 -30.46
N ARG A 209 -9.64 -11.17 -29.43
CA ARG A 209 -10.18 -9.80 -29.54
C ARG A 209 -9.10 -8.75 -29.86
N GLY A 210 -7.83 -9.13 -29.96
CA GLY A 210 -6.73 -8.19 -30.21
C GLY A 210 -6.49 -7.21 -29.06
N ILE A 211 -6.81 -7.61 -27.82
CA ILE A 211 -6.68 -6.77 -26.63
C ILE A 211 -5.21 -6.59 -26.27
N LYS A 212 -4.79 -5.34 -26.18
CA LYS A 212 -3.44 -4.93 -25.74
C LYS A 212 -3.46 -4.40 -24.32
N ASN A 213 -4.56 -3.75 -23.94
CA ASN A 213 -4.66 -3.06 -22.66
C ASN A 213 -5.70 -3.72 -21.75
N VAL A 214 -5.37 -3.85 -20.46
CA VAL A 214 -6.23 -4.48 -19.45
C VAL A 214 -6.40 -3.52 -18.29
N ILE A 215 -7.65 -3.18 -17.99
CA ILE A 215 -8.04 -2.53 -16.75
C ILE A 215 -8.56 -3.61 -15.82
N LEU A 216 -7.90 -3.83 -14.70
CA LEU A 216 -8.36 -4.76 -13.67
C LEU A 216 -9.02 -3.98 -12.52
N THR A 217 -10.12 -4.51 -12.01
CA THR A 217 -10.92 -3.98 -10.90
C THR A 217 -11.50 -5.16 -10.11
N GLY A 218 -11.98 -4.93 -8.89
CA GLY A 218 -12.52 -6.00 -8.05
C GLY A 218 -12.01 -5.96 -6.63
N VAL A 219 -12.31 -6.98 -5.85
CA VAL A 219 -12.01 -7.02 -4.41
C VAL A 219 -10.88 -7.99 -4.06
N HIS A 220 -10.38 -7.83 -2.84
CA HIS A 220 -9.23 -8.52 -2.27
C HIS A 220 -7.97 -8.23 -3.09
N VAL A 221 -7.62 -6.93 -3.20
CA VAL A 221 -6.52 -6.46 -4.06
C VAL A 221 -5.23 -7.21 -3.78
N ASN A 222 -4.95 -7.39 -2.48
CA ASN A 222 -3.81 -8.08 -1.91
C ASN A 222 -3.77 -9.59 -2.15
N MET A 223 -4.82 -10.16 -2.74
CA MET A 223 -4.92 -11.59 -3.02
C MET A 223 -5.41 -11.81 -4.44
N CYS A 224 -6.72 -11.67 -4.67
CA CYS A 224 -7.38 -12.14 -5.88
C CYS A 224 -7.00 -11.30 -7.10
N VAL A 225 -7.14 -9.98 -7.02
CA VAL A 225 -6.80 -9.05 -8.11
C VAL A 225 -5.34 -9.17 -8.50
N LEU A 226 -4.42 -9.35 -7.54
CA LEU A 226 -3.01 -9.58 -7.82
C LEU A 226 -2.72 -10.97 -8.40
N GLY A 227 -3.26 -12.01 -7.77
CA GLY A 227 -2.75 -13.38 -7.86
C GLY A 227 -3.58 -14.37 -8.66
N ARG A 228 -4.86 -14.08 -8.99
CA ARG A 228 -5.67 -14.99 -9.80
C ARG A 228 -5.00 -15.27 -11.16
N PRO A 229 -5.32 -16.40 -11.82
CA PRO A 229 -4.81 -16.72 -13.17
C PRO A 229 -4.99 -15.61 -14.23
N PHE A 230 -5.98 -14.73 -14.03
CA PHE A 230 -6.26 -13.57 -14.86
C PHE A 230 -5.88 -12.22 -14.19
N GLY A 231 -5.22 -12.25 -13.04
CA GLY A 231 -4.89 -11.08 -12.21
C GLY A 231 -3.73 -10.25 -12.72
N LEU A 232 -3.42 -9.15 -12.01
CA LEU A 232 -2.41 -8.15 -12.42
C LEU A 232 -1.07 -8.77 -12.73
N ARG A 233 -0.58 -9.66 -11.87
CA ARG A 233 0.74 -10.28 -12.03
C ARG A 233 0.82 -11.11 -13.30
N GLN A 234 -0.23 -11.85 -13.61
CA GLN A 234 -0.33 -12.64 -14.84
C GLN A 234 -0.37 -11.74 -16.09
N MET A 235 -1.14 -10.66 -16.04
CA MET A 235 -1.23 -9.73 -17.17
C MET A 235 0.08 -8.98 -17.39
N ALA A 236 0.70 -8.48 -16.32
CA ALA A 236 1.96 -7.74 -16.37
C ALA A 236 3.12 -8.62 -16.87
N ARG A 237 3.32 -9.80 -16.26
CA ARG A 237 4.45 -10.69 -16.62
C ARG A 237 4.37 -11.22 -18.05
N ASN A 238 3.17 -11.31 -18.60
CA ASN A 238 2.92 -11.80 -19.95
C ASN A 238 2.74 -10.67 -20.98
N GLY A 239 3.11 -9.43 -20.64
CA GLY A 239 3.29 -8.34 -21.60
C GLY A 239 2.03 -7.57 -22.01
N LYS A 240 0.94 -7.65 -21.23
CA LYS A 240 -0.21 -6.74 -21.42
C LYS A 240 0.09 -5.37 -20.81
N ASN A 241 -0.42 -4.31 -21.42
CA ASN A 241 -0.47 -2.99 -20.79
C ASN A 241 -1.58 -3.04 -19.73
N VAL A 242 -1.21 -3.32 -18.48
CA VAL A 242 -2.19 -3.50 -17.40
C VAL A 242 -2.19 -2.30 -16.47
N VAL A 243 -3.38 -1.94 -15.99
CA VAL A 243 -3.59 -0.98 -14.91
C VAL A 243 -4.59 -1.52 -13.89
N LEU A 244 -4.40 -1.16 -12.63
CA LEU A 244 -5.45 -1.28 -11.62
C LEU A 244 -6.33 -0.04 -11.62
N MET A 245 -7.65 -0.20 -11.61
CA MET A 245 -8.58 0.88 -11.28
C MET A 245 -8.66 1.04 -9.75
N ARG A 246 -7.77 1.85 -9.18
CA ARG A 246 -7.46 1.89 -7.74
C ARG A 246 -8.59 2.37 -6.83
N ASP A 247 -9.63 2.99 -7.39
CA ASP A 247 -10.79 3.46 -6.64
C ASP A 247 -12.01 2.56 -6.79
N MET A 248 -11.95 1.50 -7.63
CA MET A 248 -12.98 0.45 -7.75
C MET A 248 -12.43 -0.87 -7.20
N THR A 249 -11.93 -0.83 -5.98
CA THR A 249 -11.22 -1.95 -5.38
C THR A 249 -11.23 -1.92 -3.87
N ASP A 250 -11.00 -3.08 -3.24
CA ASP A 250 -10.95 -3.22 -1.78
C ASP A 250 -9.91 -4.26 -1.37
N THR A 251 -9.24 -4.07 -0.24
CA THR A 251 -8.18 -4.94 0.27
C THR A 251 -8.70 -5.72 1.47
N MET A 252 -8.40 -7.02 1.58
CA MET A 252 -8.67 -7.75 2.83
C MET A 252 -7.60 -7.41 3.85
N TYR A 253 -7.92 -6.57 4.81
CA TYR A 253 -7.01 -6.11 5.85
C TYR A 253 -7.75 -5.83 7.16
N ASN A 254 -7.26 -6.46 8.22
CA ASN A 254 -7.70 -6.24 9.59
C ASN A 254 -6.83 -5.15 10.25
N PRO A 255 -7.39 -3.98 10.62
CA PRO A 255 -6.65 -2.91 11.31
C PRO A 255 -5.99 -3.33 12.64
N ALA A 256 -6.42 -4.43 13.25
CA ALA A 256 -5.80 -5.02 14.44
C ALA A 256 -4.53 -5.86 14.12
N ARG A 257 -4.14 -5.94 12.85
CA ARG A 257 -2.90 -6.58 12.37
C ARG A 257 -1.93 -5.53 11.85
N TRP A 258 -0.65 -5.86 11.85
CA TRP A 258 0.39 -5.00 11.30
C TRP A 258 0.01 -4.53 9.87
N PRO A 259 0.14 -3.23 9.54
CA PRO A 259 0.88 -2.19 10.27
C PRO A 259 0.05 -1.33 11.26
N TYR A 260 -1.10 -1.79 11.75
CA TYR A 260 -1.91 -1.07 12.76
C TYR A 260 -2.44 0.28 12.30
N VAL A 261 -2.88 0.31 11.05
CA VAL A 261 -3.43 1.50 10.39
C VAL A 261 -4.89 1.28 10.05
N SER A 262 -5.59 2.35 9.67
CA SER A 262 -6.97 2.24 9.21
C SER A 262 -7.05 1.30 8.01
N HIS A 263 -8.22 0.67 7.82
CA HIS A 263 -8.48 -0.19 6.68
C HIS A 263 -8.13 0.50 5.35
N PHE A 264 -8.52 1.77 5.21
CA PHE A 264 -8.27 2.57 4.01
C PHE A 264 -6.77 2.84 3.77
N THR A 265 -5.97 3.04 4.82
CA THR A 265 -4.51 3.10 4.69
C THR A 265 -3.95 1.75 4.24
N GLY A 266 -4.50 0.64 4.73
CA GLY A 266 -4.13 -0.69 4.24
C GLY A 266 -4.34 -0.84 2.73
N ASN A 267 -5.48 -0.36 2.22
CA ASN A 267 -5.75 -0.31 0.79
C ASN A 267 -4.75 0.59 0.03
N ASP A 268 -4.45 1.79 0.56
CA ASP A 268 -3.45 2.70 -0.02
C ASP A 268 -2.05 2.05 -0.12
N LEU A 269 -1.67 1.26 0.88
CA LEU A 269 -0.39 0.55 0.93
C LEU A 269 -0.27 -0.52 -0.15
N ILE A 270 -1.32 -1.28 -0.41
CA ILE A 270 -1.34 -2.29 -1.49
C ILE A 270 -1.37 -1.63 -2.87
N VAL A 271 -2.13 -0.55 -3.04
CA VAL A 271 -2.07 0.27 -4.27
C VAL A 271 -0.64 0.79 -4.48
N SER A 272 0.02 1.25 -3.42
CA SER A 272 1.41 1.71 -3.49
C SER A 272 2.38 0.59 -3.88
N HIS A 273 2.22 -0.63 -3.34
CA HIS A 273 3.00 -1.81 -3.74
C HIS A 273 2.82 -2.13 -5.23
N ILE A 274 1.59 -2.10 -5.72
CA ILE A 274 1.26 -2.33 -7.13
C ILE A 274 1.94 -1.30 -8.03
N GLU A 275 1.87 -0.01 -7.66
CA GLU A 275 2.48 1.08 -8.43
C GLU A 275 4.00 1.01 -8.52
N LYS A 276 4.65 0.39 -7.52
CA LYS A 276 6.11 0.21 -7.48
C LYS A 276 6.58 -0.98 -8.30
N PHE A 277 5.88 -2.10 -8.19
CA PHE A 277 6.43 -3.39 -8.61
C PHE A 277 5.62 -4.13 -9.67
N VAL A 278 4.36 -3.77 -9.89
CA VAL A 278 3.47 -4.55 -10.76
C VAL A 278 3.03 -3.73 -11.97
N CYS A 279 2.30 -2.64 -11.76
CA CYS A 279 1.78 -1.83 -12.86
C CYS A 279 1.29 -0.44 -12.40
N PRO A 280 1.10 0.51 -13.34
CA PRO A 280 0.44 1.78 -13.03
C PRO A 280 -1.04 1.62 -12.62
N THR A 281 -1.64 2.69 -12.12
CA THR A 281 -3.04 2.75 -11.69
C THR A 281 -3.80 3.91 -12.35
N ILE A 282 -5.12 3.76 -12.47
CA ILE A 282 -6.07 4.80 -12.91
C ILE A 282 -7.25 4.91 -11.94
N THR A 283 -8.08 5.93 -12.10
CA THR A 283 -9.33 6.09 -11.34
C THR A 283 -10.54 6.09 -12.27
N SER A 284 -11.69 5.68 -11.73
CA SER A 284 -12.97 5.56 -12.44
C SER A 284 -13.41 6.85 -13.13
N ASP A 285 -13.13 8.02 -12.55
CA ASP A 285 -13.49 9.33 -13.10
C ASP A 285 -12.80 9.65 -14.43
N GLN A 286 -11.69 8.97 -14.75
CA GLN A 286 -11.05 9.10 -16.06
C GLN A 286 -11.88 8.46 -17.18
N LEU A 287 -12.82 7.56 -16.86
CA LEU A 287 -13.73 6.92 -17.82
C LEU A 287 -15.12 7.58 -17.82
N ILE A 288 -15.63 7.96 -16.64
CA ILE A 288 -17.01 8.45 -16.48
C ILE A 288 -17.13 9.92 -16.06
N GLY A 289 -16.01 10.61 -15.85
CA GLY A 289 -15.96 11.99 -15.37
C GLY A 289 -16.21 12.14 -13.86
N GLY A 290 -16.30 13.40 -13.42
CA GLY A 290 -16.56 13.75 -12.02
C GLY A 290 -15.30 13.74 -11.16
N LYS A 291 -15.35 13.08 -10.00
CA LYS A 291 -14.23 12.90 -9.07
C LYS A 291 -14.00 11.41 -8.84
N ALA A 292 -12.76 11.03 -8.54
CA ALA A 292 -12.43 9.67 -8.12
C ALA A 292 -13.32 9.24 -6.95
N PHE A 293 -13.67 7.95 -6.92
CA PHE A 293 -14.47 7.39 -5.83
C PHE A 293 -13.70 7.44 -4.51
N ARG A 294 -14.44 7.65 -3.43
CA ARG A 294 -13.95 7.60 -2.07
C ARG A 294 -15.04 7.01 -1.19
N TYR A 295 -14.68 6.00 -0.39
CA TYR A 295 -15.59 5.44 0.61
C TYR A 295 -16.06 6.53 1.55
N LYS A 296 -17.35 6.50 1.90
CA LYS A 296 -18.00 7.45 2.79
C LYS A 296 -17.32 7.50 4.15
N ASP A 297 -16.87 6.35 4.65
CA ASP A 297 -16.25 6.23 5.96
C ASP A 297 -14.74 6.54 5.93
N ASP A 298 -14.14 6.72 4.74
CA ASP A 298 -12.79 7.28 4.63
C ASP A 298 -12.88 8.80 4.77
N THR A 299 -12.75 9.31 5.99
CA THR A 299 -12.80 10.76 6.31
C THR A 299 -11.42 11.40 6.48
N ARG A 300 -10.34 10.63 6.31
CA ARG A 300 -8.96 11.04 6.56
C ARG A 300 -8.54 12.26 5.70
N PRO A 301 -8.10 13.40 6.25
CA PRO A 301 -7.46 14.43 5.44
C PRO A 301 -6.22 13.91 4.70
N HIS A 302 -5.96 14.46 3.52
CA HIS A 302 -4.77 14.14 2.73
C HIS A 302 -3.59 15.00 3.16
N LEU A 303 -2.60 14.37 3.80
CA LEU A 303 -1.34 14.97 4.18
C LEU A 303 -0.26 14.71 3.12
N ALA A 304 0.31 15.78 2.56
CA ALA A 304 1.53 15.72 1.77
C ALA A 304 2.75 16.07 2.65
N ILE A 305 3.73 15.17 2.73
CA ILE A 305 4.99 15.40 3.43
C ILE A 305 6.07 15.64 2.37
N VAL A 306 6.53 16.90 2.25
CA VAL A 306 7.52 17.34 1.27
C VAL A 306 8.90 17.39 1.91
N MET A 307 9.77 16.47 1.52
CA MET A 307 11.10 16.25 2.08
C MET A 307 12.16 16.53 1.02
N ALA A 308 12.91 17.60 1.21
CA ALA A 308 13.99 18.01 0.32
C ALA A 308 15.08 18.73 1.12
N GLU A 309 15.52 18.11 2.21
CA GLU A 309 16.67 18.56 2.99
C GLU A 309 17.61 17.37 3.25
N GLU A 310 18.91 17.65 3.39
CA GLU A 310 19.96 16.63 3.50
C GLU A 310 20.71 16.71 4.84
N GLU A 311 20.36 17.67 5.71
CA GLU A 311 21.12 17.95 6.94
C GLU A 311 20.60 17.15 8.13
N TYR A 312 19.29 16.89 8.19
CA TYR A 312 18.61 16.28 9.33
C TYR A 312 17.91 14.96 8.99
N GLU A 313 18.20 14.39 7.81
CA GLU A 313 17.74 13.06 7.39
C GLU A 313 16.20 12.90 7.51
N THR A 314 15.44 13.96 7.22
CA THR A 314 13.98 13.94 7.34
C THR A 314 13.31 13.02 6.31
N ASP A 315 14.02 12.70 5.23
CA ASP A 315 13.68 11.65 4.28
C ASP A 315 13.73 10.22 4.89
N ARG A 316 14.37 10.04 6.04
CA ARG A 316 14.34 8.81 6.86
C ARG A 316 13.37 8.94 8.02
N THR A 317 13.42 10.03 8.77
CA THR A 317 12.68 10.17 10.05
C THR A 317 11.20 10.43 9.86
N LEU A 318 10.81 11.31 8.93
CA LEU A 318 9.39 11.64 8.71
C LEU A 318 8.58 10.48 8.11
N PRO A 319 9.09 9.67 7.17
CA PRO A 319 8.37 8.48 6.69
C PRO A 319 8.11 7.47 7.80
N LYS A 320 9.11 7.21 8.65
CA LYS A 320 8.95 6.31 9.82
C LYS A 320 7.91 6.88 10.79
N PHE A 321 8.03 8.15 11.17
CA PHE A 321 7.07 8.84 12.02
C PHE A 321 5.65 8.78 11.46
N ALA A 322 5.47 9.02 10.15
CA ALA A 322 4.16 8.99 9.51
C ALA A 322 3.56 7.57 9.48
N ALA A 323 4.37 6.56 9.18
CA ALA A 323 3.93 5.17 9.20
C ALA A 323 3.51 4.72 10.60
N GLU A 324 4.24 5.15 11.64
CA GLU A 324 3.96 4.79 13.03
C GLU A 324 2.81 5.60 13.64
N HIS A 325 2.56 6.85 13.22
CA HIS A 325 1.66 7.72 13.97
C HIS A 325 0.52 8.33 13.18
N LEU A 326 0.49 8.28 11.85
CA LEU A 326 -0.50 9.04 11.07
C LEU A 326 -1.45 8.16 10.25
N GLY A 327 -1.17 6.86 10.10
CA GLY A 327 -1.94 5.97 9.22
C GLY A 327 -3.38 5.69 9.63
N ASN A 328 -3.80 6.06 10.84
CA ASN A 328 -5.21 5.96 11.24
C ASN A 328 -6.01 7.20 10.82
N ASP A 329 -5.40 8.37 10.89
CA ASP A 329 -6.11 9.65 10.78
C ASP A 329 -5.87 10.35 9.44
N PHE A 330 -4.80 10.00 8.71
CA PHE A 330 -4.40 10.68 7.48
C PHE A 330 -4.21 9.72 6.31
N ARG A 331 -4.59 10.19 5.12
CA ARG A 331 -4.04 9.66 3.86
C ARG A 331 -2.70 10.35 3.63
N VAL A 332 -1.59 9.62 3.75
CA VAL A 332 -0.25 10.22 3.66
C VAL A 332 0.35 10.05 2.26
N SER A 333 0.93 11.13 1.72
CA SER A 333 1.78 11.10 0.53
C SER A 333 3.17 11.63 0.86
N LEU A 334 4.18 10.81 0.59
CA LEU A 334 5.59 11.16 0.78
C LEU A 334 6.14 11.70 -0.53
N VAL A 335 6.78 12.87 -0.48
CA VAL A 335 7.37 13.54 -1.64
C VAL A 335 8.84 13.80 -1.35
N TYR A 336 9.72 13.17 -2.14
CA TYR A 336 11.17 13.27 -1.98
C TYR A 336 11.78 14.21 -3.02
N ALA A 337 12.89 14.83 -2.66
CA ALA A 337 13.82 15.44 -3.60
C ALA A 337 14.31 14.45 -4.66
N ASP A 338 14.61 14.95 -5.86
CA ASP A 338 15.38 14.21 -6.84
C ASP A 338 16.84 14.07 -6.37
N ASP A 339 17.39 12.86 -6.48
CA ASP A 339 18.76 12.55 -6.03
C ASP A 339 19.83 13.09 -7.00
N ALA A 340 19.47 13.42 -8.25
CA ALA A 340 20.39 13.95 -9.26
C ALA A 340 20.34 15.49 -9.37
N ASP A 341 19.21 16.12 -9.04
CA ASP A 341 19.03 17.56 -9.06
C ASP A 341 18.31 18.06 -7.79
N ARG A 342 19.09 18.72 -6.92
CA ARG A 342 18.56 19.29 -5.67
C ARG A 342 17.47 20.35 -5.87
N ASN A 343 17.25 20.88 -7.05
CA ASN A 343 16.20 21.86 -7.31
C ASN A 343 14.95 21.22 -7.92
N GLN A 344 14.90 19.89 -8.02
CA GLN A 344 13.73 19.13 -8.43
C GLN A 344 13.13 18.35 -7.25
N ILE A 345 11.79 18.35 -7.21
CA ILE A 345 10.98 17.62 -6.23
C ILE A 345 9.87 16.90 -7.01
N PRO A 346 10.16 15.74 -7.64
CA PRO A 346 9.19 15.02 -8.46
C PRO A 346 7.97 14.58 -7.64
N GLY A 347 6.77 14.79 -8.19
CA GLY A 347 5.49 14.46 -7.53
C GLY A 347 4.90 15.58 -6.67
N LEU A 348 5.50 16.79 -6.69
CA LEU A 348 5.01 17.97 -5.95
C LEU A 348 3.55 18.35 -6.28
N GLU A 349 3.05 17.96 -7.45
CA GLU A 349 1.67 18.15 -7.90
C GLU A 349 0.63 17.54 -6.97
N VAL A 350 1.02 16.60 -6.10
CA VAL A 350 0.14 16.04 -5.07
C VAL A 350 -0.46 17.13 -4.15
N LEU A 351 0.22 18.28 -4.01
CA LEU A 351 -0.30 19.43 -3.27
C LEU A 351 -1.60 20.00 -3.88
N ASN A 352 -1.87 19.80 -5.17
CA ASN A 352 -3.14 20.22 -5.78
C ASN A 352 -4.35 19.51 -5.14
N GLU A 353 -4.14 18.29 -4.63
CA GLU A 353 -5.17 17.44 -4.02
C GLU A 353 -5.07 17.35 -2.51
N ALA A 354 -3.91 17.68 -1.92
CA ALA A 354 -3.68 17.58 -0.48
C ALA A 354 -4.52 18.60 0.31
N ASP A 355 -4.93 18.23 1.51
CA ASP A 355 -5.64 19.10 2.45
C ASP A 355 -4.64 19.84 3.35
N ILE A 356 -3.49 19.23 3.67
CA ILE A 356 -2.45 19.74 4.56
C ILE A 356 -1.06 19.39 4.02
N ALA A 357 -0.08 20.27 4.24
CA ALA A 357 1.32 20.04 3.87
C ALA A 357 2.25 20.11 5.08
N LEU A 358 3.12 19.11 5.24
CA LEU A 358 4.29 19.15 6.12
C LEU A 358 5.52 19.43 5.26
N ILE A 359 6.20 20.55 5.51
CA ILE A 359 7.35 21.01 4.74
C ILE A 359 8.62 20.76 5.54
N SER A 360 9.56 20.02 4.94
CA SER A 360 10.94 19.83 5.38
C SER A 360 11.86 20.02 4.18
N VAL A 361 12.14 21.27 3.84
CA VAL A 361 12.90 21.65 2.64
C VAL A 361 13.98 22.62 3.07
N ARG A 362 15.18 22.53 2.49
CA ARG A 362 16.31 23.36 2.89
C ARG A 362 17.01 24.02 1.72
N ARG A 363 16.94 25.34 1.66
CA ARG A 363 17.74 26.19 0.78
C ARG A 363 17.68 25.76 -0.70
N ARG A 364 16.47 25.54 -1.23
CA ARG A 364 16.24 25.12 -2.61
C ARG A 364 15.57 26.25 -3.39
N THR A 365 15.84 26.33 -4.68
CA THR A 365 15.16 27.23 -5.61
C THR A 365 14.54 26.36 -6.69
N LEU A 366 13.24 26.45 -6.91
CA LEU A 366 12.55 25.52 -7.80
C LEU A 366 12.27 26.18 -9.15
N ALA A 367 11.98 25.38 -10.17
CA ALA A 367 11.44 25.92 -11.42
C ALA A 367 10.15 26.74 -11.12
N PRO A 368 9.88 27.84 -11.85
CA PRO A 368 8.78 28.75 -11.51
C PRO A 368 7.39 28.09 -11.43
N ASP A 369 7.10 27.14 -12.32
CA ASP A 369 5.87 26.34 -12.32
C ASP A 369 5.76 25.41 -11.10
N ARG A 370 6.89 24.87 -10.64
CA ARG A 370 6.97 24.04 -9.42
C ARG A 370 6.78 24.85 -8.16
N LEU A 371 7.45 26.00 -8.04
CA LEU A 371 7.25 26.88 -6.90
C LEU A 371 5.82 27.44 -6.86
N LYS A 372 5.19 27.65 -8.04
CA LYS A 372 3.79 28.07 -8.13
C LYS A 372 2.84 27.08 -7.45
N ILE A 373 3.08 25.76 -7.55
CA ILE A 373 2.24 24.76 -6.86
C ILE A 373 2.23 25.00 -5.34
N VAL A 374 3.41 25.26 -4.75
CA VAL A 374 3.52 25.56 -3.31
C VAL A 374 2.80 26.87 -2.97
N ARG A 375 2.99 27.90 -3.78
CA ARG A 375 2.32 29.20 -3.59
C ARG A 375 0.81 29.08 -3.68
N ASP A 376 0.29 28.35 -4.68
CA ASP A 376 -1.14 28.12 -4.86
C ASP A 376 -1.73 27.34 -3.68
N PHE A 377 -1.00 26.34 -3.16
CA PHE A 377 -1.41 25.60 -1.96
C PHE A 377 -1.57 26.53 -0.75
N VAL A 378 -0.56 27.36 -0.47
CA VAL A 378 -0.58 28.31 0.64
C VAL A 378 -1.70 29.33 0.46
N ALA A 379 -1.78 29.95 -0.73
CA ALA A 379 -2.75 30.99 -1.05
C ALA A 379 -4.21 30.49 -1.04
N ALA A 380 -4.43 29.19 -1.17
CA ALA A 380 -5.74 28.57 -0.96
C ALA A 380 -6.18 28.52 0.52
N GLY A 381 -5.38 29.06 1.45
CA GLY A 381 -5.66 29.04 2.89
C GLY A 381 -5.46 27.67 3.53
N LYS A 382 -4.78 26.73 2.84
CA LYS A 382 -4.60 25.37 3.36
C LYS A 382 -3.56 25.31 4.49
N PRO A 383 -3.73 24.45 5.51
CA PRO A 383 -2.79 24.36 6.61
C PRO A 383 -1.38 23.94 6.20
N VAL A 384 -0.37 24.54 6.84
CA VAL A 384 1.05 24.21 6.61
C VAL A 384 1.76 23.93 7.93
N VAL A 385 2.38 22.77 8.03
CA VAL A 385 3.29 22.44 9.12
C VAL A 385 4.74 22.56 8.64
N GLY A 386 5.60 23.18 9.43
CA GLY A 386 7.02 23.30 9.15
C GLY A 386 7.87 22.66 10.24
N VAL A 387 8.93 21.95 9.83
CA VAL A 387 9.90 21.34 10.74
C VAL A 387 11.33 21.76 10.34
N ARG A 388 12.19 22.02 11.33
CA ARG A 388 13.61 22.42 11.14
C ARG A 388 13.81 23.47 10.02
N THR A 389 14.25 23.02 8.86
CA THR A 389 14.76 23.84 7.76
C THR A 389 13.66 24.52 6.96
N ALA A 390 12.39 24.20 7.23
CA ALA A 390 11.23 24.80 6.59
C ALA A 390 11.22 26.34 6.66
N SER A 391 11.81 26.94 7.72
CA SER A 391 12.00 28.39 7.88
C SER A 391 12.91 29.01 6.82
N HIS A 392 13.55 28.21 5.98
CA HIS A 392 14.39 28.68 4.89
C HIS A 392 14.35 27.70 3.72
N ALA A 393 13.15 27.21 3.42
CA ALA A 393 12.87 26.21 2.40
C ALA A 393 13.25 26.65 0.99
N PHE A 394 12.66 27.75 0.52
CA PHE A 394 12.62 28.10 -0.89
C PHE A 394 13.53 29.28 -1.25
N CYS A 395 14.65 29.46 -0.55
CA CYS A 395 15.60 30.53 -0.82
C CYS A 395 17.04 30.09 -0.54
N LEU A 396 18.02 30.60 -1.29
CA LEU A 396 19.41 30.40 -0.93
C LEU A 396 19.79 31.29 0.25
N ARG A 397 20.95 31.03 0.88
CA ARG A 397 21.35 31.76 2.10
C ARG A 397 21.75 33.20 1.80
N ASN A 398 22.68 33.36 0.85
CA ASN A 398 23.31 34.66 0.54
C ASN A 398 23.26 34.98 -0.95
N ASP A 399 22.62 34.15 -1.75
CA ASP A 399 22.61 34.23 -3.21
C ASP A 399 21.18 34.38 -3.72
N PRO A 400 20.94 35.07 -4.85
CA PRO A 400 19.65 35.05 -5.51
C PRO A 400 19.39 33.69 -6.17
N ALA A 401 18.14 33.42 -6.54
CA ALA A 401 17.83 32.28 -7.40
C ALA A 401 18.66 32.30 -8.70
N PRO A 402 19.26 31.16 -9.10
CA PRO A 402 19.92 31.03 -10.40
C PRO A 402 18.95 31.26 -11.58
N ASP A 403 19.50 31.62 -12.75
CA ASP A 403 18.72 31.81 -13.97
C ASP A 403 17.82 30.60 -14.28
N GLY A 404 16.54 30.86 -14.54
CA GLY A 404 15.54 29.84 -14.82
C GLY A 404 14.89 29.20 -13.59
N LEU A 405 15.34 29.55 -12.38
CA LEU A 405 14.74 29.13 -11.11
C LEU A 405 14.09 30.31 -10.40
N ALA A 406 13.23 30.02 -9.43
CA ALA A 406 12.55 30.99 -8.59
C ALA A 406 12.79 30.67 -7.11
N ASP A 407 12.84 31.72 -6.30
CA ASP A 407 12.90 31.68 -4.85
C ASP A 407 11.65 32.30 -4.21
N TRP A 408 11.53 32.10 -2.90
CA TRP A 408 10.56 32.74 -2.02
C TRP A 408 11.23 33.06 -0.68
N PRO A 409 12.07 34.12 -0.61
CA PRO A 409 12.79 34.50 0.60
C PRO A 409 11.87 34.83 1.79
N GLU A 410 10.68 35.35 1.52
CA GLU A 410 9.69 35.74 2.54
C GLU A 410 8.83 34.56 3.05
N PHE A 411 9.12 33.32 2.61
CA PHE A 411 8.31 32.15 2.95
C PHE A 411 8.14 31.99 4.47
N ASP A 412 9.20 32.11 5.27
CA ASP A 412 9.13 31.97 6.74
C ASP A 412 8.19 33.00 7.38
N ALA A 413 8.38 34.27 7.03
CA ALA A 413 7.59 35.37 7.57
C ALA A 413 6.12 35.28 7.12
N GLN A 414 5.85 34.91 5.87
CA GLN A 414 4.50 34.85 5.32
C GLN A 414 3.74 33.58 5.71
N VAL A 415 4.43 32.45 5.85
CA VAL A 415 3.80 31.14 6.09
C VAL A 415 3.84 30.75 7.55
N PHE A 416 4.92 31.01 8.26
CA PHE A 416 5.07 30.63 9.68
C PHE A 416 5.07 31.83 10.62
N GLY A 417 5.12 33.07 10.13
CA GLY A 417 5.32 34.24 11.00
C GLY A 417 6.68 34.22 11.70
N GLY A 418 7.64 33.48 11.14
CA GLY A 418 8.98 33.30 11.68
C GLY A 418 9.96 34.39 11.26
N HIS A 419 11.13 34.38 11.89
CA HIS A 419 12.25 35.26 11.57
C HIS A 419 13.58 34.52 11.73
N TYR A 420 13.76 33.39 11.03
CA TYR A 420 15.02 32.65 11.09
C TYR A 420 16.20 33.50 10.56
N THR A 421 17.21 33.71 11.41
CA THR A 421 18.43 34.45 11.03
C THR A 421 19.67 33.56 11.02
N ASN A 422 19.82 32.69 12.02
CA ASN A 422 20.93 31.74 12.13
C ASN A 422 20.64 30.69 13.22
N HIS A 423 21.65 29.97 13.67
CA HIS A 423 21.57 29.08 14.83
C HIS A 423 22.79 29.25 15.76
N HIS A 424 22.63 28.92 17.03
CA HIS A 424 23.72 28.84 17.99
C HIS A 424 24.64 27.64 17.70
N GLY A 425 25.79 27.57 18.36
CA GLY A 425 26.81 26.56 18.07
C GLY A 425 26.31 25.13 18.31
N ASN A 426 26.62 24.22 17.37
CA ASN A 426 26.13 22.82 17.37
C ASN A 426 26.56 21.97 18.58
N LYS A 427 27.52 22.45 19.39
CA LYS A 427 27.95 21.78 20.63
C LYS A 427 27.11 22.16 21.85
N LEU A 428 26.26 23.18 21.71
CA LEU A 428 25.38 23.62 22.78
C LEU A 428 24.09 22.78 22.70
N ILE A 429 23.79 22.05 23.78
CA ILE A 429 22.59 21.24 23.89
C ILE A 429 21.44 22.15 24.32
N ALA A 430 20.38 22.20 23.51
CA ALA A 430 19.23 23.04 23.79
C ALA A 430 18.28 22.35 24.79
N THR A 431 18.01 23.05 25.89
CA THR A 431 16.94 22.67 26.82
C THR A 431 15.65 23.35 26.38
N VAL A 432 14.64 22.54 26.08
CA VAL A 432 13.31 22.96 25.61
C VAL A 432 12.31 22.87 26.76
N SER A 433 11.46 23.88 26.92
CA SER A 433 10.36 23.88 27.89
C SER A 433 9.11 24.53 27.31
N VAL A 434 7.94 24.13 27.82
CA VAL A 434 6.67 24.79 27.53
C VAL A 434 6.67 26.20 28.12
N LEU A 435 6.17 27.19 27.38
CA LEU A 435 6.07 28.57 27.85
C LEU A 435 4.96 28.74 28.90
N ASP A 436 5.16 29.67 29.83
CA ASP A 436 4.13 30.04 30.80
C ASP A 436 2.94 30.73 30.11
N GLY A 437 1.72 30.49 30.60
CA GLY A 437 0.52 31.18 30.14
C GLY A 437 -0.09 30.67 28.82
N VAL A 438 0.46 29.62 28.20
CA VAL A 438 -0.07 29.03 26.94
C VAL A 438 -1.31 28.14 27.13
N GLY A 439 -1.74 27.90 28.37
CA GLY A 439 -2.94 27.11 28.69
C GLY A 439 -2.89 25.67 28.16
N ASP A 440 -4.05 25.05 28.02
CA ASP A 440 -4.22 23.67 27.51
C ASP A 440 -4.37 23.65 25.99
N HIS A 441 -3.41 24.23 25.28
CA HIS A 441 -3.39 24.24 23.82
C HIS A 441 -3.37 22.78 23.28
N PRO A 442 -4.19 22.41 22.27
CA PRO A 442 -4.28 21.04 21.77
C PRO A 442 -2.93 20.41 21.37
N ILE A 443 -2.04 21.21 20.77
CA ILE A 443 -0.68 20.78 20.41
C ILE A 443 0.13 20.25 21.61
N LEU A 444 -0.14 20.75 22.82
CA LEU A 444 0.55 20.38 24.05
C LEU A 444 -0.12 19.20 24.78
N HIS A 445 -1.17 18.62 24.21
CA HIS A 445 -1.84 17.47 24.81
C HIS A 445 -0.87 16.30 25.00
N GLY A 446 -0.74 15.80 26.24
CA GLY A 446 0.20 14.73 26.58
C GLY A 446 1.69 15.12 26.55
N VAL A 447 2.03 16.36 26.20
CA VAL A 447 3.40 16.89 26.31
C VAL A 447 3.65 17.34 27.75
N THR A 448 4.68 16.80 28.38
CA THR A 448 5.04 17.13 29.75
C THR A 448 5.40 18.62 29.87
N ARG A 449 4.97 19.25 30.97
CA ARG A 449 5.32 20.65 31.30
C ARG A 449 6.74 20.80 31.85
N GLY A 450 7.50 19.70 31.93
CA GLY A 450 8.91 19.73 32.27
C GLY A 450 9.77 20.21 31.11
N SER A 451 11.09 20.16 31.29
CA SER A 451 12.04 20.43 30.22
C SER A 451 12.58 19.14 29.61
N PHE A 452 12.83 19.13 28.31
CA PHE A 452 13.52 18.05 27.61
C PHE A 452 14.68 18.58 26.75
N GLN A 453 15.63 17.72 26.41
CA GLN A 453 16.76 18.09 25.56
C GLN A 453 16.39 17.90 24.09
N SER A 454 16.85 18.81 23.23
CA SER A 454 16.83 18.64 21.77
C SER A 454 18.21 18.21 21.25
N GLY A 455 18.22 17.37 20.23
CA GLY A 455 19.46 16.90 19.58
C GLY A 455 20.11 17.94 18.66
N GLY A 456 19.35 18.89 18.11
CA GLY A 456 19.88 19.88 17.17
C GLY A 456 20.19 21.24 17.79
N SER A 457 20.88 22.09 17.03
CA SER A 457 21.22 23.46 17.44
C SER A 457 19.96 24.31 17.66
N LEU A 458 20.04 25.24 18.62
CA LEU A 458 19.01 26.24 18.88
C LEU A 458 19.01 27.30 17.77
N TYR A 459 17.88 27.47 17.09
CA TYR A 459 17.72 28.47 16.03
C TYR A 459 17.43 29.85 16.63
N MET A 460 17.98 30.90 16.02
CA MET A 460 17.68 32.30 16.34
C MET A 460 16.47 32.73 15.52
N THR A 461 15.31 32.86 16.16
CA THR A 461 14.00 33.05 15.51
C THR A 461 13.28 34.32 15.97
N SER A 462 13.79 34.99 17.01
CA SER A 462 13.20 36.21 17.54
C SER A 462 13.56 37.46 16.71
N PRO A 463 12.64 38.45 16.60
CA PRO A 463 11.26 38.41 17.06
C PRO A 463 10.36 37.66 16.06
N LEU A 464 9.36 36.94 16.57
CA LEU A 464 8.27 36.42 15.73
C LEU A 464 7.30 37.54 15.31
N ALA A 465 6.49 37.29 14.29
CA ALA A 465 5.38 38.15 13.92
C ALA A 465 4.38 38.30 15.09
N SER A 466 3.69 39.44 15.18
CA SER A 466 2.75 39.74 16.27
C SER A 466 1.59 38.75 16.38
N GLU A 467 1.20 38.14 15.27
CA GLU A 467 0.13 37.17 15.15
C GLU A 467 0.61 35.72 15.40
N ALA A 468 1.92 35.52 15.60
CA ALA A 468 2.46 34.23 16.00
C ALA A 468 2.25 34.01 17.51
N SER A 469 1.84 32.79 17.87
CA SER A 469 1.59 32.38 19.25
C SER A 469 2.60 31.33 19.68
N PRO A 470 3.69 31.72 20.37
CA PRO A 470 4.72 30.80 20.80
C PRO A 470 4.23 29.84 21.89
N LEU A 471 4.59 28.56 21.76
CA LEU A 471 4.18 27.48 22.64
C LEU A 471 5.35 26.94 23.48
N LEU A 472 6.51 26.75 22.84
CA LEU A 472 7.73 26.23 23.47
C LEU A 472 8.89 27.20 23.27
N SER A 473 9.78 27.22 24.25
CA SER A 473 11.03 27.98 24.24
C SER A 473 12.23 27.06 24.41
N GLY A 474 13.32 27.36 23.73
CA GLY A 474 14.60 26.69 23.85
C GLY A 474 15.64 27.63 24.46
N SER A 475 16.56 27.07 25.24
CA SER A 475 17.66 27.80 25.86
C SER A 475 18.95 27.01 25.77
N VAL A 476 20.06 27.72 25.60
CA VAL A 476 21.41 27.18 25.66
C VAL A 476 22.27 28.05 26.56
N GLU A 477 23.34 27.49 27.10
CA GLU A 477 24.23 28.20 28.03
C GLU A 477 24.77 29.51 27.42
N GLY A 478 24.63 30.60 28.18
CA GLY A 478 25.19 31.92 27.83
C GLY A 478 24.50 32.65 26.67
N GLN A 479 23.33 32.19 26.22
CA GLN A 479 22.55 32.84 25.16
C GLN A 479 21.13 33.16 25.64
N SER A 480 20.45 34.05 24.92
CA SER A 480 19.02 34.30 25.12
C SER A 480 18.19 33.10 24.69
N SER A 481 17.03 32.92 25.34
CA SER A 481 16.06 31.92 24.91
C SER A 481 15.39 32.31 23.60
N GLU A 482 15.02 31.31 22.80
CA GLU A 482 14.39 31.48 21.50
C GLU A 482 13.11 30.63 21.40
N PRO A 483 12.04 31.11 20.75
CA PRO A 483 10.88 30.28 20.43
C PRO A 483 11.27 29.10 19.54
N VAL A 484 10.84 27.89 19.92
CA VAL A 484 11.16 26.65 19.17
C VAL A 484 9.93 25.94 18.62
N ALA A 485 8.73 26.32 19.06
CA ALA A 485 7.48 25.87 18.45
C ALA A 485 6.38 26.93 18.64
N TRP A 486 5.62 27.21 17.59
CA TRP A 486 4.55 28.21 17.62
C TRP A 486 3.49 27.95 16.56
N THR A 487 2.32 28.56 16.74
CA THR A 487 1.28 28.63 15.72
C THR A 487 1.23 30.01 15.08
N PHE A 488 0.74 30.10 13.86
CA PHE A 488 0.56 31.36 13.14
C PHE A 488 -0.73 31.32 12.33
N THR A 489 -1.54 32.37 12.47
CA THR A 489 -2.73 32.57 11.63
C THR A 489 -2.37 33.51 10.50
N ARG A 490 -2.41 33.00 9.28
CA ARG A 490 -2.01 33.75 8.08
C ARG A 490 -3.15 34.67 7.63
N GLY A 491 -2.79 35.74 6.92
CA GLY A 491 -3.76 36.69 6.37
C GLY A 491 -4.71 36.09 5.31
N ASP A 492 -4.36 34.94 4.73
CA ASP A 492 -5.19 34.17 3.78
C ASP A 492 -6.23 33.25 4.48
N GLY A 493 -6.27 33.25 5.82
CA GLY A 493 -7.15 32.41 6.62
C GLY A 493 -6.59 31.02 6.96
N GLY A 494 -5.42 30.66 6.42
CA GLY A 494 -4.77 29.40 6.75
C GLY A 494 -4.05 29.43 8.10
N HIS A 495 -3.98 28.25 8.71
CA HIS A 495 -3.25 28.05 9.96
C HIS A 495 -1.92 27.34 9.71
N SER A 496 -0.90 27.78 10.42
CA SER A 496 0.42 27.15 10.35
C SER A 496 0.90 26.74 11.73
N PHE A 497 1.55 25.59 11.81
CA PHE A 497 2.33 25.17 12.96
C PHE A 497 3.78 25.05 12.53
N TYR A 498 4.70 25.65 13.27
CA TYR A 498 6.12 25.50 13.00
C TYR A 498 6.85 25.04 14.25
N THR A 499 7.83 24.16 14.07
CA THR A 499 8.84 23.89 15.08
C THR A 499 10.25 23.88 14.50
N SER A 500 11.20 24.51 15.20
CA SER A 500 12.62 24.43 14.88
C SER A 500 13.27 23.14 15.39
N LEU A 501 12.51 22.26 16.05
CA LEU A 501 12.91 20.90 16.44
C LEU A 501 12.73 19.94 15.24
N GLY A 502 13.23 18.72 15.35
CA GLY A 502 13.17 17.69 14.29
C GLY A 502 14.53 17.24 13.77
N HIS A 503 15.57 17.34 14.61
CA HIS A 503 16.82 16.62 14.42
C HIS A 503 16.55 15.11 14.57
N PRO A 504 17.32 14.20 13.96
CA PRO A 504 17.14 12.75 14.14
C PRO A 504 16.92 12.32 15.59
N ASP A 505 17.77 12.75 16.52
CA ASP A 505 17.65 12.42 17.95
C ASP A 505 16.37 12.97 18.61
N ASP A 506 15.73 14.01 18.05
CA ASP A 506 14.45 14.51 18.57
C ASP A 506 13.36 13.45 18.38
N PHE A 507 13.43 12.59 17.35
CA PHE A 507 12.44 11.53 17.11
C PHE A 507 12.52 10.36 18.10
N ASP A 508 13.61 10.25 18.87
CA ASP A 508 13.71 9.30 19.99
C ASP A 508 13.06 9.87 21.26
N ASN A 509 12.68 11.15 21.26
CA ASN A 509 12.01 11.81 22.35
C ASN A 509 10.49 11.84 22.15
N ILE A 510 9.76 11.10 22.98
CA ILE A 510 8.31 10.99 22.92
C ILE A 510 7.59 12.35 23.03
N GLU A 511 8.17 13.33 23.72
CA GLU A 511 7.59 14.66 23.86
C GLU A 511 7.59 15.41 22.53
N PHE A 512 8.65 15.26 21.72
CA PHE A 512 8.72 15.83 20.38
C PHE A 512 7.80 15.08 19.40
N VAL A 513 7.77 13.74 19.47
CA VAL A 513 6.87 12.91 18.65
C VAL A 513 5.41 13.33 18.89
N ARG A 514 5.01 13.51 20.15
CA ARG A 514 3.68 14.04 20.53
C ARG A 514 3.44 15.44 19.99
N LEU A 515 4.40 16.35 20.18
CA LEU A 515 4.28 17.72 19.70
C LEU A 515 4.06 17.78 18.19
N LEU A 516 4.84 17.03 17.41
CA LEU A 516 4.73 17.02 15.95
C LEU A 516 3.40 16.40 15.50
N ALA A 517 3.01 15.25 16.07
CA ALA A 517 1.75 14.60 15.75
C ALA A 517 0.56 15.51 16.07
N ASN A 518 0.51 16.07 17.28
CA ASN A 518 -0.57 16.98 17.67
C ASN A 518 -0.57 18.28 16.85
N GLY A 519 0.61 18.76 16.45
CA GLY A 519 0.77 19.89 15.54
C GLY A 519 0.12 19.66 14.18
N ILE A 520 0.33 18.47 13.61
CA ILE A 520 -0.29 18.04 12.35
C ILE A 520 -1.81 17.87 12.52
N HIS A 521 -2.27 17.24 13.61
CA HIS A 521 -3.70 17.09 13.90
C HIS A 521 -4.40 18.45 14.07
N TRP A 522 -3.82 19.33 14.89
CA TRP A 522 -4.32 20.68 15.11
C TRP A 522 -4.43 21.46 13.79
N ALA A 523 -3.39 21.41 12.96
CA ALA A 523 -3.38 22.07 11.65
C ALA A 523 -4.49 21.51 10.74
N ALA A 524 -4.77 20.21 10.81
CA ALA A 524 -5.85 19.56 10.06
C ALA A 524 -7.25 19.76 10.67
N GLY A 525 -7.37 20.43 11.83
CA GLY A 525 -8.64 20.57 12.54
C GLY A 525 -9.12 19.29 13.23
N LEU A 526 -8.23 18.33 13.44
CA LEU A 526 -8.48 17.09 14.16
C LEU A 526 -8.13 17.24 15.65
N SER A 527 -8.74 16.40 16.49
CA SER A 527 -8.34 16.26 17.88
C SER A 527 -6.92 15.67 17.97
N PRO A 528 -6.12 16.04 18.99
CA PRO A 528 -4.88 15.35 19.31
C PRO A 528 -5.10 13.85 19.53
N GLN A 529 -4.07 13.04 19.29
CA GLN A 529 -4.12 11.62 19.59
C GLN A 529 -4.05 11.39 21.09
N GLU A 530 -4.98 10.60 21.63
CA GLU A 530 -5.01 10.23 23.05
C GLU A 530 -3.81 9.35 23.44
N THR A 531 -3.37 8.48 22.52
CA THR A 531 -2.26 7.56 22.73
C THR A 531 -1.21 7.70 21.65
N ILE A 532 -0.07 8.29 22.03
CA ILE A 532 1.19 8.22 21.28
C ILE A 532 2.17 7.43 22.14
N ALA A 533 2.51 6.23 21.68
CA ALA A 533 3.55 5.39 22.25
C ALA A 533 4.87 5.62 21.51
N ALA A 534 5.99 5.51 22.22
CA ALA A 534 7.29 5.47 21.58
C ALA A 534 7.38 4.15 20.79
N GLY A 535 7.22 4.25 19.47
CA GLY A 535 7.24 3.10 18.58
C GLY A 535 5.96 2.27 18.62
N LEU A 536 5.21 2.29 17.52
CA LEU A 536 4.32 1.17 17.17
C LEU A 536 5.19 -0.01 16.73
N HIS A 537 5.98 -0.55 17.66
CA HIS A 537 6.90 -1.62 17.36
C HIS A 537 6.08 -2.89 17.19
N SER A 538 6.20 -3.50 16.01
CA SER A 538 5.88 -4.91 15.85
C SER A 538 6.58 -5.67 16.98
N SER A 539 5.81 -6.33 17.83
CA SER A 539 6.33 -7.15 18.92
C SER A 539 6.44 -8.56 18.43
N TYR A 540 7.57 -9.23 18.68
CA TYR A 540 7.70 -10.65 18.38
C TYR A 540 6.62 -11.50 19.05
N GLU A 541 6.03 -11.05 20.15
CA GLU A 541 4.98 -11.80 20.85
C GLU A 541 3.62 -11.69 20.16
N ARG A 542 3.40 -10.61 19.38
CA ARG A 542 2.11 -10.26 18.76
C ARG A 542 2.10 -10.47 17.25
N ASP A 543 3.22 -10.20 16.60
CA ASP A 543 3.37 -9.99 15.17
C ASP A 543 4.22 -11.09 14.53
N TRP A 544 3.85 -11.47 13.30
CA TRP A 544 4.70 -12.27 12.44
C TRP A 544 5.67 -11.33 11.71
N ILE A 545 6.92 -11.30 12.15
CA ILE A 545 7.96 -10.38 11.68
C ILE A 545 8.84 -11.09 10.65
N SER A 546 9.30 -10.38 9.62
CA SER A 546 10.26 -10.96 8.65
C SER A 546 11.57 -11.30 9.36
N ALA A 547 12.04 -12.55 9.22
CA ALA A 547 13.35 -13.02 9.65
C ALA A 547 14.10 -13.65 8.48
N LEU A 548 15.43 -13.55 8.47
CA LEU A 548 16.27 -14.23 7.49
C LEU A 548 16.64 -15.62 8.00
N VAL A 549 16.56 -16.61 7.12
CA VAL A 549 16.99 -17.98 7.39
C VAL A 549 18.03 -18.38 6.33
N PRO A 550 19.22 -18.89 6.70
CA PRO A 550 19.63 -19.17 8.07
C PRO A 550 20.08 -17.94 8.85
N SER A 551 19.76 -17.88 10.14
CA SER A 551 20.27 -16.91 11.11
C SER A 551 19.95 -17.40 12.52
N ASP A 552 20.82 -17.11 13.48
CA ASP A 552 20.43 -17.12 14.89
C ASP A 552 19.59 -15.87 15.22
N TRP A 553 18.84 -15.91 16.33
CA TRP A 553 17.92 -14.86 16.75
C TRP A 553 18.62 -13.52 17.02
N GLU A 554 19.82 -13.56 17.64
CA GLU A 554 20.54 -12.37 18.09
C GLU A 554 21.21 -11.61 16.93
N ALA A 555 21.68 -12.34 15.91
CA ALA A 555 22.26 -11.79 14.69
C ALA A 555 21.16 -11.23 13.77
N PHE A 556 19.97 -11.83 13.80
CA PHE A 556 18.82 -11.34 13.06
C PHE A 556 18.29 -10.02 13.63
N ASP A 557 18.05 -9.94 14.94
CA ASP A 557 17.56 -8.73 15.58
C ASP A 557 18.14 -8.56 17.00
N PRO A 558 18.83 -7.44 17.28
CA PRO A 558 19.41 -7.17 18.60
C PRO A 558 18.41 -7.13 19.76
N ARG A 559 17.11 -6.98 19.49
CA ARG A 559 16.04 -7.03 20.51
C ARG A 559 15.83 -8.44 21.08
N LEU A 560 16.30 -9.47 20.38
CA LEU A 560 16.27 -10.87 20.81
C LEU A 560 17.59 -11.33 21.44
N ARG A 561 18.50 -10.40 21.75
CA ARG A 561 19.73 -10.72 22.48
C ARG A 561 19.37 -11.37 23.81
N ASP A 562 20.02 -12.49 24.12
CA ASP A 562 19.80 -13.31 25.31
C ASP A 562 18.34 -13.83 25.45
N TYR A 563 17.57 -13.92 24.35
CA TYR A 563 16.22 -14.49 24.40
C TYR A 563 16.27 -16.02 24.44
N ASP A 564 16.03 -16.58 25.63
CA ASP A 564 15.77 -18.01 25.82
C ASP A 564 14.25 -18.27 25.80
N GLY A 565 13.78 -19.18 24.95
CA GLY A 565 12.34 -19.42 24.82
C GLY A 565 11.93 -20.15 23.53
N VAL A 566 10.75 -19.80 23.02
CA VAL A 566 10.14 -20.46 21.87
C VAL A 566 9.99 -19.47 20.72
N GLY A 567 10.56 -19.83 19.58
CA GLY A 567 10.44 -19.12 18.31
C GLY A 567 9.70 -19.96 17.27
N TRP A 568 8.69 -19.37 16.65
CA TRP A 568 7.95 -19.96 15.54
C TRP A 568 8.36 -19.32 14.24
N TYR A 569 8.66 -20.15 13.24
CA TYR A 569 8.96 -19.77 11.88
C TYR A 569 7.89 -20.29 10.95
N ARG A 570 7.54 -19.54 9.91
CA ARG A 570 6.74 -20.07 8.80
C ARG A 570 7.14 -19.50 7.45
N CYS A 571 7.01 -20.32 6.42
CA CYS A 571 7.16 -19.92 5.04
C CYS A 571 6.15 -20.65 4.14
N ALA A 572 6.03 -20.20 2.90
CA ALA A 572 5.23 -20.88 1.88
C ALA A 572 6.14 -21.55 0.84
N VAL A 573 5.70 -22.68 0.28
CA VAL A 573 6.35 -23.35 -0.85
C VAL A 573 5.34 -23.67 -1.94
N ARG A 574 5.65 -23.38 -3.21
CA ARG A 574 4.85 -23.87 -4.34
C ARG A 574 5.57 -25.05 -4.99
N LEU A 575 4.95 -26.24 -4.92
CA LEU A 575 5.55 -27.47 -5.43
C LEU A 575 4.92 -27.83 -6.78
N ARG A 576 5.70 -27.72 -7.85
CA ARG A 576 5.26 -28.07 -9.21
C ARG A 576 5.17 -29.57 -9.38
N ASP A 577 4.16 -30.05 -10.10
CA ASP A 577 4.04 -31.47 -10.48
C ASP A 577 5.28 -31.99 -11.20
N THR A 578 5.90 -31.20 -12.06
CA THR A 578 7.14 -31.54 -12.77
C THR A 578 8.37 -31.68 -11.85
N TRP A 579 8.31 -31.10 -10.65
CA TRP A 579 9.38 -31.15 -9.67
C TRP A 579 9.18 -32.27 -8.63
N LEU A 580 7.94 -32.71 -8.41
CA LEU A 580 7.61 -33.75 -7.45
C LEU A 580 7.94 -35.15 -8.01
N ASP A 581 8.77 -35.91 -7.29
CA ASP A 581 8.86 -37.36 -7.43
C ASP A 581 7.70 -38.00 -6.68
N GLU A 582 6.97 -38.90 -7.35
CA GLU A 582 5.75 -39.50 -6.81
C GLU A 582 5.98 -40.36 -5.56
N ASN A 583 7.23 -40.73 -5.25
CA ASN A 583 7.56 -41.69 -4.20
C ASN A 583 8.14 -41.07 -2.93
N GLU A 584 8.54 -39.79 -2.93
CA GLU A 584 9.22 -39.20 -1.77
C GLU A 584 9.13 -37.66 -1.75
N LEU A 585 8.67 -37.10 -0.64
CA LEU A 585 8.88 -35.69 -0.26
C LEU A 585 9.34 -35.66 1.20
N THR A 586 10.50 -35.07 1.46
CA THR A 586 11.03 -34.91 2.82
C THR A 586 11.46 -33.47 3.08
N LEU A 587 11.05 -32.93 4.22
CA LEU A 587 11.64 -31.73 4.80
C LEU A 587 12.85 -32.14 5.64
N ARG A 588 14.00 -31.54 5.36
CA ARG A 588 15.25 -31.78 6.09
C ARG A 588 15.68 -30.49 6.76
N ILE A 589 15.75 -30.51 8.09
CA ILE A 589 16.16 -29.37 8.91
C ILE A 589 17.44 -29.80 9.64
N PRO A 590 18.60 -29.18 9.34
CA PRO A 590 19.80 -29.45 10.11
C PRO A 590 19.56 -29.07 11.58
N LEU A 591 19.91 -29.96 12.50
CA LEU A 591 19.72 -29.76 13.93
C LEU A 591 20.88 -28.93 14.49
N GLY A 592 20.53 -27.91 15.28
CA GLY A 592 21.43 -27.28 16.24
C GLY A 592 21.40 -28.02 17.57
N ASP A 593 21.59 -27.29 18.66
CA ASP A 593 21.34 -27.69 20.04
C ASP A 593 19.85 -27.57 20.46
N ASP A 594 19.05 -26.86 19.67
CA ASP A 594 17.62 -26.60 19.94
C ASP A 594 16.67 -27.80 19.71
N GLU A 595 15.55 -27.80 20.43
CA GLU A 595 14.41 -28.69 20.16
C GLU A 595 13.56 -28.16 18.99
N LEU A 596 13.30 -29.01 17.99
CA LEU A 596 12.55 -28.65 16.78
C LEU A 596 11.29 -29.49 16.57
N GLN A 597 10.20 -28.82 16.22
CA GLN A 597 8.99 -29.44 15.66
C GLN A 597 8.59 -28.75 14.36
N ALA A 598 7.96 -29.47 13.44
CA ALA A 598 7.55 -28.90 12.16
C ALA A 598 6.20 -29.43 11.68
N TRP A 599 5.49 -28.57 10.95
CA TRP A 599 4.19 -28.84 10.36
C TRP A 599 4.20 -28.54 8.86
N PHE A 600 3.39 -29.29 8.11
CA PHE A 600 3.09 -29.05 6.71
C PHE A 600 1.58 -28.91 6.53
N ASN A 601 1.11 -27.74 6.08
CA ASN A 601 -0.33 -27.42 5.98
C ASN A 601 -1.11 -27.75 7.28
N GLY A 602 -0.52 -27.45 8.44
CA GLY A 602 -1.10 -27.73 9.77
C GLY A 602 -0.96 -29.18 10.26
N HIS A 603 -0.43 -30.10 9.45
CA HIS A 603 -0.18 -31.47 9.86
C HIS A 603 1.20 -31.60 10.52
N LEU A 604 1.24 -32.06 11.78
CA LEU A 604 2.49 -32.29 12.50
C LEU A 604 3.30 -33.41 11.83
N LEU A 605 4.55 -33.12 11.48
CA LEU A 605 5.45 -34.06 10.84
C LEU A 605 6.16 -34.93 11.88
N GLN A 606 6.23 -36.24 11.62
CA GLN A 606 6.90 -37.20 12.50
C GLN A 606 8.29 -37.53 11.94
N PRO A 607 9.37 -37.37 12.71
CA PRO A 607 10.71 -37.69 12.24
C PRO A 607 10.90 -39.20 12.13
N VAL A 608 11.56 -39.64 11.05
CA VAL A 608 11.81 -41.07 10.80
C VAL A 608 13.21 -41.54 11.23
N ALA A 609 14.17 -40.62 11.37
CA ALA A 609 15.48 -40.84 12.00
C ALA A 609 16.22 -39.50 12.15
N ASP A 610 17.03 -39.34 13.21
CA ASP A 610 18.12 -38.36 13.21
C ASP A 610 19.31 -38.99 12.46
N ILE A 611 19.62 -38.44 11.29
CA ILE A 611 20.75 -38.88 10.47
C ILE A 611 21.75 -37.75 10.46
N ARG A 612 22.82 -37.86 11.26
CA ARG A 612 23.95 -36.92 11.29
C ARG A 612 23.53 -35.48 11.59
N HIS A 613 22.86 -35.24 12.72
CA HIS A 613 22.43 -33.89 13.15
C HIS A 613 21.50 -33.24 12.12
N THR A 614 20.55 -34.00 11.59
CA THR A 614 19.55 -33.49 10.65
C THR A 614 18.24 -34.23 10.87
N LEU A 615 17.20 -33.45 11.15
CA LEU A 615 15.84 -33.93 11.26
C LEU A 615 15.30 -34.21 9.86
N VAL A 616 14.93 -35.47 9.61
CA VAL A 616 14.31 -35.90 8.34
C VAL A 616 12.82 -36.18 8.57
N LEU A 617 11.99 -35.36 7.94
CA LEU A 617 10.54 -35.31 8.13
C LEU A 617 9.82 -35.64 6.81
N PRO A 618 9.28 -36.85 6.66
CA PRO A 618 8.48 -37.20 5.48
C PRO A 618 7.18 -36.42 5.44
N ILE A 619 6.78 -36.01 4.24
CA ILE A 619 5.52 -35.31 3.98
C ILE A 619 4.64 -36.22 3.14
N SER A 620 3.42 -36.46 3.62
CA SER A 620 2.48 -37.32 2.93
C SER A 620 1.89 -36.65 1.68
N LYS A 621 1.73 -37.41 0.58
CA LYS A 621 1.31 -36.87 -0.72
C LYS A 621 -0.09 -36.25 -0.66
N GLU A 622 -0.98 -36.81 0.16
CA GLU A 622 -2.34 -36.31 0.36
C GLU A 622 -2.43 -34.94 1.03
N TRP A 623 -1.35 -34.48 1.68
CA TRP A 623 -1.31 -33.14 2.28
C TRP A 623 -0.80 -32.07 1.31
N ILE A 624 -0.32 -32.46 0.13
CA ILE A 624 0.30 -31.54 -0.83
C ILE A 624 -0.77 -30.93 -1.73
N ALA A 625 -0.89 -29.61 -1.69
CA ALA A 625 -1.57 -28.83 -2.71
C ALA A 625 -0.62 -28.64 -3.91
N VAL A 626 -0.66 -29.58 -4.86
CA VAL A 626 0.21 -29.60 -6.04
C VAL A 626 -0.08 -28.38 -6.93
N ASN A 627 0.97 -27.75 -7.45
CA ASN A 627 0.92 -26.51 -8.23
C ASN A 627 0.35 -25.30 -7.48
N ASP A 628 0.21 -25.40 -6.16
CA ASP A 628 -0.33 -24.37 -5.28
C ASP A 628 0.61 -24.11 -4.09
N ALA A 629 0.37 -23.03 -3.36
CA ALA A 629 1.14 -22.70 -2.16
C ALA A 629 0.80 -23.66 -1.01
N ASN A 630 1.84 -24.12 -0.32
CA ASN A 630 1.79 -24.96 0.87
C ASN A 630 2.52 -24.27 2.01
N LEU A 631 2.01 -24.38 3.24
CA LEU A 631 2.60 -23.78 4.43
C LEU A 631 3.57 -24.75 5.10
N ILE A 632 4.77 -24.28 5.41
CA ILE A 632 5.71 -24.94 6.32
C ILE A 632 5.80 -24.10 7.59
N VAL A 633 5.65 -24.73 8.74
CA VAL A 633 5.85 -24.10 10.04
C VAL A 633 6.90 -24.88 10.82
N VAL A 634 7.81 -24.18 11.49
CA VAL A 634 8.83 -24.77 12.36
C VAL A 634 8.79 -24.06 13.70
N ARG A 635 8.68 -24.83 14.79
CA ARG A 635 8.82 -24.35 16.17
C ARG A 635 10.22 -24.73 16.64
N VAL A 636 10.93 -23.75 17.19
CA VAL A 636 12.25 -23.88 17.80
C VAL A 636 12.13 -23.54 19.27
N ALA A 637 12.53 -24.43 20.16
CA ALA A 637 12.67 -24.16 21.58
C ALA A 637 14.14 -24.24 21.96
N ASP A 638 14.66 -23.13 22.47
CA ASP A 638 16.03 -22.97 22.95
C ASP A 638 15.98 -22.68 24.46
N ASP A 639 16.79 -23.40 25.22
CA ASP A 639 16.90 -23.28 26.67
C ASP A 639 18.23 -22.70 27.14
N ASN A 640 19.20 -22.50 26.23
CA ASN A 640 20.48 -21.84 26.49
C ASN A 640 21.34 -21.77 25.21
N GLY A 641 21.74 -20.57 24.80
CA GLY A 641 22.64 -20.39 23.66
C GLY A 641 22.13 -19.31 22.72
N SER A 642 22.42 -19.45 21.43
CA SER A 642 21.85 -18.58 20.39
C SER A 642 20.84 -19.40 19.59
N GLY A 643 19.57 -19.36 20.00
CA GLY A 643 18.50 -20.10 19.33
C GLY A 643 18.27 -19.67 17.87
N GLY A 644 17.64 -20.56 17.09
CA GLY A 644 17.08 -20.25 15.78
C GLY A 644 17.44 -21.23 14.67
N LEU A 645 17.04 -20.88 13.44
CA LEU A 645 17.34 -21.70 12.26
C LEU A 645 18.71 -21.32 11.67
N VAL A 646 19.79 -21.74 12.32
CA VAL A 646 21.18 -21.41 11.95
C VAL A 646 21.71 -22.11 10.70
N ALA A 647 20.93 -23.04 10.12
CA ALA A 647 21.27 -23.74 8.90
C ALA A 647 20.04 -23.87 7.99
N THR A 648 20.27 -23.84 6.67
CA THR A 648 19.20 -23.80 5.67
C THR A 648 18.34 -25.08 5.65
N PRO A 649 17.03 -24.99 5.95
CA PRO A 649 16.10 -26.09 5.71
C PRO A 649 15.98 -26.41 4.22
N ARG A 650 15.70 -27.68 3.89
CA ARG A 650 15.64 -28.14 2.50
C ARG A 650 14.48 -29.08 2.26
N LEU A 651 13.76 -28.89 1.17
CA LEU A 651 12.84 -29.90 0.65
C LEU A 651 13.57 -30.79 -0.35
N HIS A 652 13.37 -32.11 -0.23
CA HIS A 652 13.87 -33.10 -1.19
C HIS A 652 12.70 -33.88 -1.77
N SER A 653 12.66 -34.02 -3.09
CA SER A 653 11.75 -34.91 -3.77
C SER A 653 12.51 -35.75 -4.80
N GLY A 654 12.72 -37.02 -4.51
CA GLY A 654 13.64 -37.87 -5.25
C GLY A 654 15.06 -37.28 -5.33
N LYS A 655 15.48 -36.87 -6.53
CA LYS A 655 16.78 -36.21 -6.76
C LYS A 655 16.72 -34.68 -6.70
N ASN A 656 15.52 -34.12 -6.64
CA ASN A 656 15.31 -32.69 -6.66
C ASN A 656 15.51 -32.11 -5.26
N THR A 657 16.04 -30.90 -5.17
CA THR A 657 16.28 -30.21 -3.89
C THR A 657 15.92 -28.74 -4.03
N LEU A 658 15.14 -28.23 -3.08
CA LEU A 658 14.79 -26.83 -2.95
C LEU A 658 15.35 -26.32 -1.63
N LEU A 659 16.20 -25.30 -1.71
CA LEU A 659 16.74 -24.60 -0.55
C LEU A 659 15.72 -23.58 -0.05
N LEU A 660 15.44 -23.59 1.24
CA LEU A 660 14.53 -22.64 1.87
C LEU A 660 15.30 -21.50 2.57
N SER A 661 16.40 -21.05 1.95
CA SER A 661 17.19 -19.91 2.44
C SER A 661 16.61 -18.60 1.91
N GLY A 662 16.24 -17.69 2.80
CA GLY A 662 15.62 -16.41 2.43
C GLY A 662 14.79 -15.85 3.57
N ARG A 663 13.78 -15.04 3.24
CA ARG A 663 12.85 -14.49 4.23
C ARG A 663 11.84 -15.54 4.66
N TRP A 664 11.65 -15.64 5.96
CA TRP A 664 10.59 -16.35 6.65
C TRP A 664 9.83 -15.37 7.53
N GLN A 665 8.65 -15.73 7.99
CA GLN A 665 8.00 -15.04 9.10
C GLN A 665 8.40 -15.68 10.43
N PHE A 666 8.60 -14.87 11.45
CA PHE A 666 9.06 -15.26 12.77
C PHE A 666 8.21 -14.59 13.87
N ARG A 667 7.94 -15.33 14.95
CA ARG A 667 7.18 -14.88 16.12
C ARG A 667 7.69 -15.59 17.38
N THR A 668 7.71 -14.91 18.53
CA THR A 668 8.02 -15.52 19.83
C THR A 668 6.74 -15.85 20.61
N GLY A 669 6.87 -16.81 21.54
CA GLY A 669 5.76 -17.34 22.33
C GLY A 669 5.44 -18.79 21.96
N ASP A 670 4.46 -19.40 22.64
CA ASP A 670 4.20 -20.85 22.50
C ASP A 670 2.71 -21.17 22.37
N GLU A 671 2.07 -20.61 21.36
CA GLU A 671 0.66 -20.89 21.06
C GLU A 671 0.51 -21.97 19.97
N PRO A 672 -0.09 -23.14 20.27
CA PRO A 672 -0.21 -24.24 19.32
C PRO A 672 -0.96 -23.90 18.03
N ALA A 673 -1.85 -22.90 18.07
CA ALA A 673 -2.60 -22.44 16.91
C ALA A 673 -1.70 -21.89 15.78
N TRP A 674 -0.45 -21.52 16.08
CA TRP A 674 0.51 -20.99 15.10
C TRP A 674 1.13 -22.06 14.20
N SER A 675 0.85 -23.34 14.47
CA SER A 675 1.17 -24.46 13.58
C SER A 675 0.47 -24.41 12.22
N ASN A 676 -0.51 -23.52 12.05
CA ASN A 676 -1.22 -23.30 10.79
C ASN A 676 -1.62 -21.83 10.61
N ILE A 677 -2.26 -21.52 9.47
CA ILE A 677 -2.98 -20.26 9.25
C ILE A 677 -4.47 -20.56 8.95
N PRO A 678 -5.41 -19.66 9.27
CA PRO A 678 -6.84 -19.89 9.09
C PRO A 678 -7.31 -20.00 7.63
N LEU A 679 -6.49 -19.55 6.68
CA LEU A 679 -6.77 -19.62 5.25
C LEU A 679 -5.84 -20.61 4.52
N PRO A 680 -6.22 -21.10 3.32
CA PRO A 680 -5.25 -21.69 2.40
C PRO A 680 -4.02 -20.79 2.21
N ALA A 681 -2.82 -21.39 2.13
CA ALA A 681 -1.56 -20.66 2.07
C ALA A 681 -1.54 -19.58 0.96
N ARG A 682 -2.07 -19.88 -0.23
CA ARG A 682 -2.14 -18.92 -1.35
C ARG A 682 -2.84 -17.59 -1.03
N TYR A 683 -3.70 -17.57 -0.02
CA TYR A 683 -4.39 -16.37 0.45
C TYR A 683 -3.75 -15.79 1.70
N GLY A 684 -3.42 -16.64 2.68
CA GLY A 684 -2.91 -16.18 3.98
C GLY A 684 -1.41 -15.86 4.02
N THR A 685 -0.63 -16.27 3.02
CA THR A 685 0.81 -16.01 2.95
C THR A 685 1.15 -14.87 2.02
N SER A 686 2.15 -14.09 2.39
CA SER A 686 2.66 -13.03 1.55
C SER A 686 3.68 -13.56 0.52
N PRO A 687 3.78 -12.92 -0.67
CA PRO A 687 4.75 -13.27 -1.72
C PRO A 687 6.23 -13.27 -1.28
N ASP A 688 6.59 -12.47 -0.29
CA ASP A 688 7.99 -12.24 0.12
C ASP A 688 8.61 -13.39 0.93
N PHE A 689 7.81 -14.36 1.38
CA PHE A 689 8.28 -15.60 2.03
C PHE A 689 7.83 -16.89 1.30
N LEU A 690 7.51 -16.76 0.01
CA LEU A 690 7.25 -17.90 -0.87
C LEU A 690 8.54 -18.39 -1.54
N PHE A 691 8.76 -19.71 -1.46
CA PHE A 691 9.82 -20.43 -2.16
C PHE A 691 9.25 -21.27 -3.30
N GLU A 692 9.98 -21.31 -4.42
CA GLU A 692 9.62 -22.10 -5.60
C GLU A 692 10.87 -22.81 -6.15
N PRO A 693 10.73 -24.04 -6.69
CA PRO A 693 11.82 -24.81 -7.25
C PRO A 693 12.36 -24.32 -8.60
#